data_AF-A0A165LKV5-F1
#
_entry.id   AF-A0A165LKV5-F1
#
_cell.length_a   1.000
_cell.length_b   1.000
_cell.length_c   1.000
_cell.angle_alpha   90.00
_cell.angle_beta   90.00
_cell.angle_gamma   90.00
#
_symmetry.space_group_name_H-M   'P 1'
#
loop_
_entity.id
_entity.type
_entity.pdbx_description
1 polymer ?
#
loop_
_entity_poly.entity_id
_entity_poly.type
_entity_poly.pdbx_seq_one_letter_code
_entity_poly.pdbx_strand_id
1 'polypeptide(L)'
;MKLLSLALLCASVARGINAQDLSSRPLKSNLVPGAYMVELSSAPTKRSADVHDDFLNELDKRASGKFVTRKKYNSPIFNGIAIQLHTPADLVDLASIPNVVAVRPIVVYSAPEPINLHVLQGPNDPAIIADGLSTHIMTGVDKVHAQGISGKGIKVGIIDSGVDYLHPNLGGGFGAGFKIAGGTDLVGDDYTGLNDPVPDADPRDTCGGHGTHVAGIVAASGPNEFNVTGVAPDASIYAYRIFGCEGGVADDVLVDGLLRAYNDGMDIITMSLGVGSGFSTTTPAVVASRIAESGTVLTIAAGNDGDGGSFFFSSPATGEGIIAVGSVENVAPQQPTILVDNVDRDPLPYFVISWPNPQGQPLVVPEDVHYPIYAISSDPFVEDAACEPLPDDTPDLSGYAVVLRGATKCDYLDQYDNVADKGAQIVILYNSTEWLLFGFFLTVNLWNDEDGIFLVNEFNKGTNLTITFPQHGGTIQFPNAVNGGLMSSFSSYGPSNDVLFKPSISTPGGNITSTWLTNDGSFAVLSGTSMATPFAAGAAALVMQAKGKGAAKNMRTILQSTAASVPFSKAAGALPQTLAQQGAGLINVFEALKSTTEVSPGELLLNDTANWKGLHAITIKNTGKKVQTYTLSHIPAGTTVTIPSGQHGITPWPVPLVEAPASIHFSQTRVTVLPGLSAVVLATITPPKSADSKTWPILSGWINIRGSAGDNVKVSYMGVGASMKDAQTLTTGPPANIYYVPNDGGVPAMIPNERGTLHAQRGPRNYTLDNPPVFAFVQGIATHRLVFDLIAPDSPIKSTIPNPLDSVPAPSNPVKRAWSWWWPGLFPPKNSGSFDKVATLGRAYEFEDLTRNAISRGAAVVYTIDFPIEFANGTAVPFGQYKLLVRSLRVTGNPSNEADYDVYVSEQVGLVESL
;
A
#
# COMPACT_ATOMS: atom_id res chain seq x y z
N MET A 1 22.79 63.28 13.63
CA MET A 1 23.96 62.52 13.12
C MET A 1 23.44 61.53 12.09
N LYS A 2 24.11 61.16 10.98
CA LYS A 2 25.47 60.58 10.81
C LYS A 2 25.60 59.24 11.58
N LEU A 3 26.03 58.12 10.99
CA LEU A 3 26.42 57.83 9.59
C LEU A 3 26.25 56.33 9.28
N LEU A 4 26.22 56.01 7.97
CA LEU A 4 26.28 54.67 7.37
C LEU A 4 27.45 53.80 7.85
N SER A 5 27.32 52.48 7.77
CA SER A 5 28.04 51.67 6.74
C SER A 5 27.59 50.21 6.66
N LEU A 6 27.34 49.71 5.44
CA LEU A 6 27.26 48.28 5.12
C LEU A 6 28.65 47.62 5.17
N ALA A 7 28.68 46.31 5.37
CA ALA A 7 29.64 45.42 4.73
C ALA A 7 29.05 44.00 4.62
N LEU A 8 28.92 43.48 3.40
CA LEU A 8 28.74 42.04 3.18
C LEU A 8 30.05 41.32 3.50
N LEU A 9 29.93 40.06 3.93
CA LEU A 9 30.97 39.07 3.65
C LEU A 9 30.32 37.69 3.54
N CYS A 10 30.16 37.22 2.30
CA CYS A 10 29.71 35.86 2.02
C CYS A 10 30.80 34.88 2.47
N ALA A 11 30.67 34.35 3.68
CA ALA A 11 31.35 33.13 4.09
C ALA A 11 30.49 31.96 3.64
N SER A 12 31.01 31.15 2.71
CA SER A 12 30.37 29.92 2.26
C SER A 12 30.34 28.89 3.40
N VAL A 13 29.27 28.93 4.19
CA VAL A 13 28.95 27.86 5.15
C VAL A 13 28.56 26.64 4.33
N ALA A 14 29.56 25.83 3.98
CA ALA A 14 29.34 24.45 3.61
C ALA A 14 28.58 23.79 4.77
N ARG A 15 27.29 23.51 4.57
CA ARG A 15 26.53 22.64 5.46
C ARG A 15 27.16 21.26 5.38
N GLY A 16 28.13 21.00 6.26
CA GLY A 16 28.57 19.65 6.54
C GLY A 16 27.36 18.90 7.05
N ILE A 17 26.84 17.99 6.23
CA ILE A 17 25.69 17.15 6.55
C ILE A 17 26.04 16.44 7.85
N ASN A 18 25.32 16.75 8.91
CA ASN A 18 25.66 16.26 10.23
C ASN A 18 25.32 14.77 10.27
N ALA A 19 26.13 13.93 10.90
CA ALA A 19 25.92 12.47 10.93
C ALA A 19 24.65 12.04 11.71
N GLN A 20 23.87 13.01 12.20
CA GLN A 20 22.56 12.85 12.84
C GLN A 20 21.38 13.05 11.88
N ASP A 21 21.57 13.58 10.66
CA ASP A 21 20.51 13.76 9.65
C ASP A 21 20.09 12.43 8.94
N LEU A 22 20.56 11.29 9.44
CA LEU A 22 20.08 9.96 9.05
C LEU A 22 18.88 9.55 9.91
N SER A 23 17.82 10.34 9.83
CA SER A 23 16.56 10.16 10.56
C SER A 23 15.70 8.99 10.05
N SER A 24 16.22 8.17 9.12
CA SER A 24 15.68 6.86 8.70
C SER A 24 16.27 5.68 9.49
N ARG A 25 16.46 5.85 10.81
CA ARG A 25 16.67 4.73 11.73
C ARG A 25 15.31 4.17 12.20
N PRO A 26 15.16 2.84 12.35
CA PRO A 26 15.99 1.76 11.81
C PRO A 26 15.15 0.53 11.38
N LEU A 27 15.75 -0.67 11.32
CA LEU A 27 15.03 -1.93 11.62
C LEU A 27 14.62 -2.05 13.11
N LYS A 28 14.03 -0.99 13.67
CA LYS A 28 12.90 -1.13 14.59
C LYS A 28 11.67 -1.17 13.70
N SER A 29 11.45 -2.34 13.11
CA SER A 29 10.17 -2.77 12.57
C SER A 29 9.02 -2.36 13.50
N ASN A 30 7.81 -2.22 12.98
CA ASN A 30 6.57 -2.00 13.75
C ASN A 30 6.23 -3.15 14.74
N LEU A 31 7.17 -4.03 15.12
CA LEU A 31 6.94 -5.11 16.04
C LEU A 31 6.79 -4.61 17.47
N VAL A 32 5.84 -5.19 18.20
CA VAL A 32 5.79 -5.16 19.66
C VAL A 32 6.98 -6.00 20.17
N PRO A 33 8.02 -5.40 20.80
CA PRO A 33 9.29 -6.09 21.00
C PRO A 33 9.18 -7.35 21.88
N GLY A 34 9.62 -8.50 21.36
CA GLY A 34 9.54 -9.78 22.06
C GLY A 34 8.14 -10.40 22.13
N ALA A 35 7.14 -9.82 21.45
CA ALA A 35 5.78 -10.35 21.39
C ALA A 35 5.55 -11.18 20.11
N TYR A 36 4.97 -12.37 20.28
CA TYR A 36 4.76 -13.34 19.21
C TYR A 36 3.35 -13.93 19.27
N MET A 37 2.72 -14.05 18.11
CA MET A 37 1.54 -14.85 17.91
C MET A 37 1.96 -16.29 17.59
N VAL A 38 1.56 -17.23 18.44
CA VAL A 38 1.84 -18.66 18.28
C VAL A 38 0.57 -19.35 17.80
N GLU A 39 0.62 -19.97 16.63
CA GLU A 39 -0.48 -20.78 16.11
C GLU A 39 -0.31 -22.24 16.57
N LEU A 40 -1.37 -22.83 17.12
CA LEU A 40 -1.35 -24.16 17.72
C LEU A 40 -2.24 -25.12 16.95
N SER A 41 -1.77 -26.35 16.72
CA SER A 41 -2.57 -27.40 16.10
C SER A 41 -3.80 -27.75 16.96
N SER A 42 -4.94 -27.98 16.30
CA SER A 42 -6.26 -28.13 16.93
C SER A 42 -6.49 -29.49 17.61
N ALA A 43 -5.45 -30.30 17.78
CA ALA A 43 -5.53 -31.64 18.36
C ALA A 43 -5.08 -31.63 19.84
N PRO A 44 -5.96 -31.98 20.81
CA PRO A 44 -5.54 -32.18 22.19
C PRO A 44 -4.55 -33.34 22.29
N THR A 45 -3.51 -33.19 23.12
CA THR A 45 -2.57 -34.29 23.36
C THR A 45 -3.19 -35.33 24.31
N LYS A 46 -2.46 -36.40 24.63
CA LYS A 46 -2.88 -37.36 25.66
C LYS A 46 -2.69 -36.86 27.11
N ARG A 47 -2.37 -35.58 27.32
CA ARG A 47 -2.05 -35.00 28.65
C ARG A 47 -3.02 -33.92 29.13
N SER A 48 -3.49 -33.01 28.26
CA SER A 48 -4.50 -32.00 28.61
C SER A 48 -5.73 -32.05 27.69
N ALA A 49 -6.86 -31.55 28.19
CA ALA A 49 -8.04 -31.23 27.40
C ALA A 49 -7.98 -29.80 26.81
N ASP A 50 -7.15 -28.92 27.37
CA ASP A 50 -6.83 -27.57 26.86
C ASP A 50 -5.42 -27.58 26.22
N VAL A 51 -5.38 -27.32 24.91
CA VAL A 51 -4.14 -27.27 24.10
C VAL A 51 -3.24 -26.08 24.43
N HIS A 52 -3.80 -24.98 24.91
CA HIS A 52 -3.04 -23.81 25.37
C HIS A 52 -2.37 -24.11 26.70
N ASP A 53 -3.04 -24.82 27.61
CA ASP A 53 -2.41 -25.25 28.86
C ASP A 53 -1.33 -26.30 28.63
N ASP A 54 -1.50 -27.25 27.71
CA ASP A 54 -0.42 -28.17 27.30
C ASP A 54 0.79 -27.38 26.74
N PHE A 55 0.56 -26.41 25.86
CA PHE A 55 1.60 -25.53 25.33
C PHE A 55 2.32 -24.72 26.42
N LEU A 56 1.57 -24.02 27.28
CA LEU A 56 2.11 -23.18 28.35
C LEU A 56 2.93 -23.99 29.37
N ASN A 57 2.46 -25.20 29.71
CA ASN A 57 3.19 -26.11 30.59
C ASN A 57 4.47 -26.66 29.93
N GLU A 58 4.56 -26.77 28.61
CA GLU A 58 5.82 -27.15 27.93
C GLU A 58 6.75 -25.94 27.72
N LEU A 59 6.20 -24.73 27.54
CA LEU A 59 6.98 -23.48 27.48
C LEU A 59 7.65 -23.16 28.83
N ASP A 60 6.91 -23.27 29.94
CA ASP A 60 7.44 -22.97 31.28
C ASP A 60 8.62 -23.89 31.67
N LYS A 61 8.55 -25.18 31.31
CA LYS A 61 9.65 -26.15 31.53
C LYS A 61 10.96 -25.79 30.81
N ARG A 62 10.90 -24.87 29.84
CA ARG A 62 12.02 -24.47 28.98
C ARG A 62 12.44 -23.04 29.28
N ALA A 63 11.54 -22.10 29.02
CA ALA A 63 11.73 -20.66 29.25
C ALA A 63 11.79 -20.29 30.75
N SER A 64 11.47 -21.20 31.66
CA SER A 64 11.60 -21.01 33.12
C SER A 64 10.85 -19.78 33.65
N GLY A 65 9.54 -19.67 33.35
CA GLY A 65 8.68 -18.57 33.80
C GLY A 65 8.92 -17.20 33.17
N LYS A 66 9.78 -17.08 32.15
CA LYS A 66 10.16 -15.78 31.54
C LYS A 66 9.22 -15.26 30.45
N PHE A 67 7.91 -15.39 30.62
CA PHE A 67 6.94 -14.91 29.63
C PHE A 67 5.63 -14.47 30.27
N VAL A 68 4.89 -13.62 29.56
CA VAL A 68 3.50 -13.24 29.87
C VAL A 68 2.60 -13.72 28.74
N THR A 69 1.45 -14.28 29.08
CA THR A 69 0.39 -14.55 28.10
C THR A 69 -0.41 -13.27 27.87
N ARG A 70 -0.35 -12.72 26.65
CA ARG A 70 -1.14 -11.55 26.25
C ARG A 70 -2.60 -11.95 25.98
N LYS A 71 -2.81 -13.00 25.18
CA LYS A 71 -4.17 -13.48 24.81
C LYS A 71 -4.16 -14.95 24.42
N LYS A 72 -5.18 -15.73 24.82
CA LYS A 72 -5.51 -17.06 24.27
C LYS A 72 -6.62 -16.93 23.24
N TYR A 73 -6.50 -17.60 22.09
CA TYR A 73 -7.51 -17.68 21.04
C TYR A 73 -7.99 -19.12 20.88
N ASN A 74 -9.26 -19.37 21.23
CA ASN A 74 -9.91 -20.67 21.07
C ASN A 74 -11.13 -20.50 20.16
N SER A 75 -10.90 -20.49 18.84
CA SER A 75 -11.92 -20.35 17.80
C SER A 75 -11.74 -21.43 16.71
N PRO A 76 -12.82 -21.94 16.09
CA PRO A 76 -12.72 -22.78 14.90
C PRO A 76 -11.96 -22.14 13.73
N ILE A 77 -11.87 -20.80 13.69
CA ILE A 77 -11.10 -20.02 12.72
C ILE A 77 -9.61 -19.97 13.08
N PHE A 78 -9.31 -19.82 14.38
CA PHE A 78 -7.95 -19.62 14.87
C PHE A 78 -7.78 -20.17 16.29
N ASN A 79 -6.82 -21.08 16.42
CA ASN A 79 -6.38 -21.68 17.68
C ASN A 79 -4.93 -21.27 17.91
N GLY A 80 -4.67 -20.47 18.93
CA GLY A 80 -3.37 -19.83 19.10
C GLY A 80 -3.26 -18.98 20.37
N ILE A 81 -2.09 -18.42 20.59
CA ILE A 81 -1.77 -17.68 21.82
C ILE A 81 -0.76 -16.57 21.53
N ALA A 82 -1.09 -15.34 21.93
CA ALA A 82 -0.17 -14.22 21.93
C ALA A 82 0.67 -14.27 23.21
N ILE A 83 2.00 -14.35 23.05
CA ILE A 83 2.99 -14.48 24.12
C ILE A 83 3.95 -13.29 24.05
N GLN A 84 4.24 -12.69 25.21
CA GLN A 84 5.35 -11.78 25.41
C GLN A 84 6.51 -12.54 26.04
N LEU A 85 7.64 -12.69 25.35
CA LEU A 85 8.87 -13.23 25.93
C LEU A 85 9.64 -12.12 26.65
N HIS A 86 10.32 -12.45 27.76
CA HIS A 86 11.26 -11.53 28.43
C HIS A 86 12.69 -11.61 27.86
N THR A 87 13.08 -12.75 27.27
CA THR A 87 14.39 -12.91 26.61
C THR A 87 14.24 -13.52 25.20
N PRO A 88 14.82 -12.93 24.14
CA PRO A 88 14.72 -13.46 22.77
C PRO A 88 15.24 -14.90 22.60
N ALA A 89 16.19 -15.32 23.45
CA ALA A 89 16.73 -16.68 23.48
C ALA A 89 15.64 -17.76 23.64
N ASP A 90 14.56 -17.46 24.37
CA ASP A 90 13.49 -18.41 24.67
C ASP A 90 12.60 -18.70 23.42
N LEU A 91 12.76 -17.95 22.32
CA LEU A 91 12.03 -18.14 21.05
C LEU A 91 12.31 -19.51 20.41
N VAL A 92 13.55 -20.00 20.50
CA VAL A 92 13.94 -21.32 19.97
C VAL A 92 13.27 -22.44 20.78
N ASP A 93 13.15 -22.26 22.09
CA ASP A 93 12.47 -23.20 22.96
C ASP A 93 10.96 -23.20 22.73
N LEU A 94 10.36 -22.01 22.56
CA LEU A 94 8.95 -21.84 22.19
C LEU A 94 8.63 -22.52 20.85
N ALA A 95 9.41 -22.25 19.81
CA ALA A 95 9.19 -22.79 18.46
C ALA A 95 9.38 -24.32 18.39
N SER A 96 10.06 -24.94 19.36
CA SER A 96 10.29 -26.39 19.43
C SER A 96 9.29 -27.15 20.33
N ILE A 97 8.17 -26.53 20.72
CA ILE A 97 7.11 -27.16 21.50
C ILE A 97 6.23 -28.08 20.62
N PRO A 98 5.97 -29.36 21.00
CA PRO A 98 5.22 -30.33 20.18
C PRO A 98 3.70 -30.08 20.01
N ASN A 99 3.31 -28.95 19.42
CA ASN A 99 2.00 -28.67 18.83
C ASN A 99 1.96 -27.36 18.02
N VAL A 100 3.02 -26.54 18.07
CA VAL A 100 3.17 -25.28 17.34
C VAL A 100 3.16 -25.53 15.83
N VAL A 101 2.36 -24.73 15.13
CA VAL A 101 2.20 -24.75 13.65
C VAL A 101 2.98 -23.60 13.02
N ALA A 102 2.97 -22.43 13.65
CA ALA A 102 3.74 -21.26 13.25
C ALA A 102 3.98 -20.35 14.45
N VAL A 103 5.07 -19.58 14.41
CA VAL A 103 5.35 -18.46 15.32
C VAL A 103 5.52 -17.24 14.44
N ARG A 104 4.78 -16.16 14.71
CA ARG A 104 4.84 -14.92 13.94
C ARG A 104 5.06 -13.77 14.93
N PRO A 105 5.97 -12.82 14.67
CA PRO A 105 6.12 -11.66 15.55
C PRO A 105 4.89 -10.74 15.41
N ILE A 106 4.49 -10.05 16.49
CA ILE A 106 3.29 -9.20 16.51
C ILE A 106 3.63 -7.81 15.96
N VAL A 107 3.04 -7.46 14.82
CA VAL A 107 3.20 -6.19 14.09
C VAL A 107 2.14 -5.18 14.51
N VAL A 108 2.50 -3.89 14.54
CA VAL A 108 1.59 -2.74 14.68
C VAL A 108 1.30 -2.11 13.31
N TYR A 109 0.02 -1.89 13.04
CA TYR A 109 -0.52 -1.23 11.86
C TYR A 109 -0.85 0.21 12.26
N SER A 110 -0.37 1.20 11.52
CA SER A 110 -0.74 2.61 11.77
C SER A 110 -2.25 2.81 11.62
N ALA A 111 -2.80 3.81 12.31
CA ALA A 111 -4.14 4.30 12.00
C ALA A 111 -4.25 4.66 10.50
N PRO A 112 -5.43 4.48 9.86
CA PRO A 112 -5.59 4.79 8.44
C PRO A 112 -5.51 6.29 8.15
N GLU A 113 -4.32 6.76 7.82
CA GLU A 113 -4.11 8.10 7.27
C GLU A 113 -4.68 8.14 5.84
N PRO A 114 -5.74 8.93 5.57
CA PRO A 114 -6.26 9.11 4.23
C PRO A 114 -5.27 9.96 3.41
N ILE A 115 -5.19 9.72 2.10
CA ILE A 115 -4.31 10.47 1.21
C ILE A 115 -4.73 11.94 1.10
N ASN A 116 -6.04 12.23 1.20
CA ASN A 116 -6.65 13.58 1.25
C ASN A 116 -7.71 13.60 2.37
N LEU A 117 -7.97 14.74 3.04
CA LEU A 117 -9.00 14.90 4.09
C LEU A 117 -9.50 16.36 4.19
N HIS A 118 -10.55 16.73 3.46
CA HIS A 118 -11.15 18.09 3.55
C HIS A 118 -12.53 18.06 4.23
N VAL A 119 -12.72 18.84 5.29
CA VAL A 119 -13.99 18.92 6.06
C VAL A 119 -14.92 20.01 5.50
N LEU A 120 -16.19 19.66 5.29
CA LEU A 120 -17.25 20.53 4.75
C LEU A 120 -18.01 21.26 5.87
N GLN A 121 -18.69 22.37 5.56
CA GLN A 121 -19.29 23.25 6.59
C GLN A 121 -20.77 23.65 6.43
N GLY A 122 -21.51 23.08 5.46
CA GLY A 122 -22.98 23.00 5.55
C GLY A 122 -23.80 23.47 4.33
N PRO A 123 -25.10 23.79 4.51
CA PRO A 123 -26.09 23.83 3.43
C PRO A 123 -26.30 25.22 2.81
N ASN A 124 -25.54 26.23 3.25
CA ASN A 124 -25.56 27.58 2.70
C ASN A 124 -24.34 27.86 1.79
N ASP A 125 -23.54 26.84 1.48
CA ASP A 125 -22.42 26.96 0.54
C ASP A 125 -22.94 27.30 -0.87
N PRO A 126 -22.42 28.35 -1.54
CA PRO A 126 -22.85 28.70 -2.90
C PRO A 126 -22.49 27.65 -3.97
N ALA A 127 -21.71 26.61 -3.65
CA ALA A 127 -21.20 25.62 -4.60
C ALA A 127 -22.06 24.33 -4.74
N ILE A 128 -23.26 24.27 -4.16
CA ILE A 128 -24.12 23.07 -4.17
C ILE A 128 -24.55 22.67 -5.60
N ILE A 129 -24.19 21.46 -6.03
CA ILE A 129 -24.74 20.82 -7.24
C ILE A 129 -25.79 19.78 -6.86
N ALA A 130 -27.03 20.00 -7.33
CA ALA A 130 -28.16 19.10 -7.15
C ALA A 130 -28.33 18.12 -8.33
N ASP A 131 -27.31 17.30 -8.65
CA ASP A 131 -27.51 16.11 -9.50
C ASP A 131 -26.38 15.08 -9.39
N GLY A 132 -26.73 13.81 -9.13
CA GLY A 132 -25.89 12.64 -9.40
C GLY A 132 -24.73 12.32 -8.43
N LEU A 133 -24.88 11.24 -7.66
CA LEU A 133 -23.73 10.52 -7.08
C LEU A 133 -22.93 9.84 -8.21
N SER A 134 -21.91 10.56 -8.70
CA SER A 134 -21.01 10.16 -9.79
C SER A 134 -20.44 8.75 -9.59
N THR A 135 -20.02 8.43 -8.37
CA THR A 135 -19.49 7.13 -7.93
C THR A 135 -20.51 6.00 -8.09
N HIS A 136 -21.79 6.26 -7.82
CA HIS A 136 -22.89 5.31 -8.04
C HIS A 136 -23.22 5.15 -9.53
N ILE A 137 -23.13 6.22 -10.31
CA ILE A 137 -23.36 6.20 -11.77
C ILE A 137 -22.25 5.41 -12.49
N MET A 138 -20.97 5.63 -12.12
CA MET A 138 -19.79 4.91 -12.62
C MET A 138 -19.91 3.39 -12.45
N THR A 139 -20.54 2.95 -11.37
CA THR A 139 -20.58 1.55 -10.92
C THR A 139 -21.94 0.87 -11.13
N GLY A 140 -22.94 1.61 -11.61
CA GLY A 140 -24.31 1.11 -11.83
C GLY A 140 -25.16 0.98 -10.56
N VAL A 141 -24.68 1.47 -9.41
CA VAL A 141 -25.43 1.46 -8.13
C VAL A 141 -26.71 2.31 -8.26
N ASP A 142 -26.66 3.39 -9.04
CA ASP A 142 -27.83 4.21 -9.43
C ASP A 142 -29.00 3.35 -9.96
N LYS A 143 -28.68 2.43 -10.86
CA LYS A 143 -29.64 1.53 -11.52
C LYS A 143 -30.09 0.37 -10.61
N VAL A 144 -29.37 0.10 -9.53
CA VAL A 144 -29.71 -0.91 -8.52
C VAL A 144 -30.61 -0.31 -7.45
N HIS A 145 -30.32 0.92 -6.98
CA HIS A 145 -31.21 1.69 -6.12
C HIS A 145 -32.58 1.92 -6.80
N ALA A 146 -32.59 2.21 -8.10
CA ALA A 146 -33.80 2.32 -8.91
C ALA A 146 -34.65 1.02 -9.01
N GLN A 147 -34.12 -0.13 -8.57
CA GLN A 147 -34.86 -1.40 -8.46
C GLN A 147 -35.40 -1.66 -7.03
N GLY A 148 -35.22 -0.73 -6.09
CA GLY A 148 -35.56 -0.92 -4.68
C GLY A 148 -34.59 -1.85 -3.93
N ILE A 149 -33.35 -1.95 -4.41
CA ILE A 149 -32.28 -2.75 -3.81
C ILE A 149 -31.29 -1.78 -3.15
N SER A 150 -31.09 -1.96 -1.85
CA SER A 150 -30.57 -0.94 -0.92
C SER A 150 -29.70 -1.53 0.21
N GLY A 151 -29.43 -2.84 0.21
CA GLY A 151 -28.69 -3.54 1.27
C GLY A 151 -29.56 -4.11 2.39
N LYS A 152 -30.89 -4.02 2.26
CA LYS A 152 -31.84 -4.36 3.32
C LYS A 152 -31.68 -5.80 3.84
N GLY A 153 -31.46 -5.92 5.16
CA GLY A 153 -31.32 -7.22 5.84
C GLY A 153 -29.91 -7.82 5.80
N ILE A 154 -28.93 -7.08 5.29
CA ILE A 154 -27.51 -7.41 5.37
C ILE A 154 -26.88 -6.66 6.55
N LYS A 155 -26.05 -7.36 7.34
CA LYS A 155 -25.18 -6.76 8.35
C LYS A 155 -23.77 -6.53 7.80
N VAL A 156 -23.22 -5.33 7.97
CA VAL A 156 -21.83 -5.01 7.64
C VAL A 156 -21.08 -4.64 8.91
N GLY A 157 -20.05 -5.42 9.25
CA GLY A 157 -19.10 -5.10 10.30
C GLY A 157 -18.00 -4.20 9.76
N ILE A 158 -17.74 -3.08 10.42
CA ILE A 158 -16.66 -2.14 10.12
C ILE A 158 -15.63 -2.26 11.23
N ILE A 159 -14.39 -2.64 10.89
CA ILE A 159 -13.26 -2.73 11.82
C ILE A 159 -12.32 -1.56 11.51
N ASP A 160 -12.33 -0.53 12.36
CA ASP A 160 -11.76 0.79 12.06
C ASP A 160 -11.58 1.65 13.35
N SER A 161 -11.47 2.98 13.24
CA SER A 161 -11.35 3.93 14.37
C SER A 161 -12.59 4.05 15.28
N GLY A 162 -13.68 3.36 14.95
CA GLY A 162 -15.01 3.51 15.55
C GLY A 162 -15.97 4.24 14.61
N VAL A 163 -17.13 4.65 15.11
CA VAL A 163 -18.12 5.41 14.34
C VAL A 163 -18.84 6.42 15.23
N ASP A 164 -18.89 7.70 14.83
CA ASP A 164 -19.78 8.68 15.47
C ASP A 164 -21.25 8.40 15.11
N TYR A 165 -21.86 7.44 15.81
CA TYR A 165 -23.23 7.03 15.57
C TYR A 165 -24.27 8.11 15.89
N LEU A 166 -23.89 9.20 16.59
CA LEU A 166 -24.76 10.36 16.78
C LEU A 166 -24.89 11.20 15.51
N HIS A 167 -24.07 10.94 14.48
CA HIS A 167 -24.23 11.55 13.17
C HIS A 167 -25.64 11.27 12.60
N PRO A 168 -26.42 12.30 12.19
CA PRO A 168 -27.82 12.11 11.77
C PRO A 168 -27.99 11.11 10.63
N ASN A 169 -27.12 11.14 9.62
CA ASN A 169 -27.16 10.20 8.49
C ASN A 169 -26.59 8.81 8.80
N LEU A 170 -26.06 8.61 10.02
CA LEU A 170 -25.75 7.29 10.58
C LEU A 170 -26.77 6.89 11.67
N GLY A 171 -27.95 7.52 11.66
CA GLY A 171 -29.12 7.16 12.47
C GLY A 171 -29.29 7.91 13.78
N GLY A 172 -28.31 8.73 14.20
CA GLY A 172 -28.43 9.56 15.41
C GLY A 172 -28.53 8.77 16.73
N GLY A 173 -27.92 7.57 16.80
CA GLY A 173 -27.95 6.71 17.99
C GLY A 173 -27.37 5.32 17.75
N PHE A 174 -27.23 4.56 18.84
CA PHE A 174 -26.55 3.27 18.88
C PHE A 174 -27.46 2.13 19.36
N GLY A 175 -27.30 0.95 18.76
CA GLY A 175 -27.94 -0.29 19.19
C GLY A 175 -29.26 -0.61 18.48
N ALA A 176 -30.07 -1.46 19.10
CA ALA A 176 -31.24 -2.07 18.47
C ALA A 176 -32.29 -1.03 18.01
N GLY A 177 -32.49 -0.93 16.69
CA GLY A 177 -33.40 0.02 16.05
C GLY A 177 -32.70 1.16 15.33
N PHE A 178 -31.41 1.41 15.62
CA PHE A 178 -30.59 2.39 14.92
C PHE A 178 -29.84 1.78 13.73
N LYS A 179 -29.22 2.66 12.92
CA LYS A 179 -28.40 2.31 11.76
C LYS A 179 -27.08 1.67 12.18
N ILE A 180 -26.41 2.20 13.20
CA ILE A 180 -25.31 1.54 13.91
C ILE A 180 -25.94 0.62 14.96
N ALA A 181 -26.24 -0.61 14.54
CA ALA A 181 -27.12 -1.54 15.25
C ALA A 181 -26.45 -2.29 16.43
N GLY A 182 -25.12 -2.18 16.54
CA GLY A 182 -24.32 -2.79 17.60
C GLY A 182 -22.82 -2.57 17.35
N GLY A 183 -21.97 -3.14 18.21
CA GLY A 183 -20.52 -2.95 18.12
C GLY A 183 -19.79 -3.24 19.43
N THR A 184 -18.57 -2.74 19.56
CA THR A 184 -17.75 -2.72 20.78
C THR A 184 -16.52 -1.83 20.57
N ASP A 185 -15.98 -1.25 21.63
CA ASP A 185 -14.59 -0.78 21.64
C ASP A 185 -13.68 -1.89 22.13
N LEU A 186 -12.62 -2.20 21.39
CA LEU A 186 -11.63 -3.22 21.75
C LEU A 186 -10.39 -2.62 22.44
N VAL A 187 -10.30 -1.28 22.57
CA VAL A 187 -9.06 -0.58 22.88
C VAL A 187 -9.18 0.65 23.78
N GLY A 188 -10.20 1.49 23.62
CA GLY A 188 -10.33 2.78 24.32
C GLY A 188 -9.42 3.90 23.76
N ASP A 189 -9.72 5.16 24.14
CA ASP A 189 -9.09 6.37 23.57
C ASP A 189 -7.56 6.42 23.72
N ASP A 190 -7.03 6.02 24.88
CA ASP A 190 -5.60 6.07 25.22
C ASP A 190 -4.74 4.97 24.55
N TYR A 191 -5.31 4.13 23.68
CA TYR A 191 -4.58 3.01 23.07
C TYR A 191 -3.78 3.41 21.82
N THR A 192 -2.47 3.17 21.90
CA THR A 192 -1.44 3.58 20.92
C THR A 192 -0.95 2.44 20.02
N GLY A 193 -1.39 1.20 20.25
CA GLY A 193 -0.83 -0.01 19.64
C GLY A 193 0.26 -0.70 20.46
N LEU A 194 0.88 0.00 21.42
CA LEU A 194 2.01 -0.50 22.23
C LEU A 194 1.70 -0.70 23.71
N ASN A 195 0.70 -0.01 24.25
CA ASN A 195 0.16 -0.23 25.59
C ASN A 195 -0.92 -1.34 25.59
N ASP A 196 -1.32 -1.80 26.78
CA ASP A 196 -2.44 -2.73 26.91
C ASP A 196 -3.77 -2.02 26.61
N PRO A 197 -4.70 -2.64 25.86
CA PRO A 197 -6.00 -2.07 25.54
C PRO A 197 -6.94 -2.02 26.75
N VAL A 198 -7.90 -1.10 26.73
CA VAL A 198 -8.99 -0.95 27.71
C VAL A 198 -10.35 -1.07 26.99
N PRO A 199 -10.85 -2.29 26.74
CA PRO A 199 -12.08 -2.52 25.95
C PRO A 199 -13.36 -2.13 26.68
N ASP A 200 -14.35 -1.63 25.96
CA ASP A 200 -15.72 -1.46 26.46
C ASP A 200 -16.83 -1.71 25.39
N ALA A 201 -18.04 -1.23 25.66
CA ALA A 201 -19.25 -1.50 24.88
C ALA A 201 -19.62 -0.38 23.88
N ASP A 202 -18.93 0.76 23.90
CA ASP A 202 -19.27 1.98 23.18
C ASP A 202 -18.27 2.26 22.04
N PRO A 203 -18.54 1.82 20.79
CA PRO A 203 -17.62 1.93 19.66
C PRO A 203 -17.56 3.35 19.06
N ARG A 204 -17.87 4.40 19.84
CA ARG A 204 -17.95 5.76 19.33
C ARG A 204 -16.57 6.28 18.96
N ASP A 205 -16.50 6.91 17.79
CA ASP A 205 -15.36 7.75 17.42
C ASP A 205 -15.72 9.21 17.68
N THR A 206 -14.82 9.96 18.32
CA THR A 206 -14.94 11.41 18.55
C THR A 206 -13.66 12.17 18.22
N CYS A 207 -12.68 11.51 17.59
CA CYS A 207 -11.32 12.04 17.42
C CYS A 207 -10.61 11.62 16.11
N GLY A 208 -10.83 10.40 15.60
CA GLY A 208 -10.17 9.89 14.39
C GLY A 208 -10.96 10.14 13.10
N GLY A 209 -12.29 10.08 13.16
CA GLY A 209 -13.24 10.34 12.07
C GLY A 209 -13.27 9.32 10.93
N HIS A 210 -12.15 8.65 10.65
CA HIS A 210 -11.98 7.75 9.51
C HIS A 210 -13.05 6.65 9.41
N GLY A 211 -13.31 5.91 10.49
CA GLY A 211 -14.36 4.88 10.52
C GLY A 211 -15.79 5.45 10.35
N THR A 212 -16.00 6.71 10.72
CA THR A 212 -17.26 7.44 10.45
C THR A 212 -17.42 7.76 8.95
N HIS A 213 -16.31 8.05 8.25
CA HIS A 213 -16.30 8.22 6.79
C HIS A 213 -16.59 6.91 6.05
N VAL A 214 -15.91 5.85 6.48
CA VAL A 214 -16.10 4.47 6.00
C VAL A 214 -17.56 4.03 6.17
N ALA A 215 -18.17 4.29 7.35
CA ALA A 215 -19.57 3.97 7.62
C ALA A 215 -20.55 4.70 6.69
N GLY A 216 -20.28 5.97 6.37
CA GLY A 216 -21.12 6.73 5.44
C GLY A 216 -21.10 6.17 4.01
N ILE A 217 -19.92 5.77 3.50
CA ILE A 217 -19.77 5.16 2.17
C ILE A 217 -20.58 3.85 2.09
N VAL A 218 -20.57 3.03 3.16
CA VAL A 218 -21.42 1.83 3.20
C VAL A 218 -22.90 2.22 3.23
N ALA A 219 -23.34 3.04 4.19
CA ALA A 219 -24.76 3.06 4.56
C ALA A 219 -25.34 4.40 5.08
N ALA A 220 -24.74 5.55 4.75
CA ALA A 220 -25.35 6.86 5.04
C ALA A 220 -26.78 6.94 4.49
N SER A 221 -27.75 7.27 5.36
CA SER A 221 -29.15 7.45 4.97
C SER A 221 -29.34 8.82 4.33
N GLY A 222 -29.45 8.85 3.00
CA GLY A 222 -29.76 10.06 2.25
C GLY A 222 -31.27 10.33 2.10
N PRO A 223 -31.65 11.51 1.56
CA PRO A 223 -30.76 12.61 1.20
C PRO A 223 -30.25 13.39 2.42
N ASN A 224 -29.13 14.09 2.25
CA ASN A 224 -28.62 15.15 3.13
C ASN A 224 -28.30 16.39 2.30
N GLU A 225 -27.74 17.42 2.94
CA GLU A 225 -27.35 18.68 2.30
C GLU A 225 -26.37 18.51 1.12
N PHE A 226 -25.48 17.51 1.17
CA PHE A 226 -24.55 17.18 0.09
C PHE A 226 -25.09 16.12 -0.88
N ASN A 227 -26.37 15.75 -0.77
CA ASN A 227 -27.03 14.65 -1.51
C ASN A 227 -26.32 13.28 -1.40
N VAL A 228 -25.47 13.09 -0.39
CA VAL A 228 -24.68 11.87 -0.19
C VAL A 228 -25.56 10.74 0.34
N THR A 229 -25.47 9.58 -0.29
CA THR A 229 -26.17 8.35 0.11
C THR A 229 -25.18 7.20 0.01
N GLY A 230 -25.11 6.35 1.05
CA GLY A 230 -24.25 5.16 1.02
C GLY A 230 -24.61 4.20 -0.11
N VAL A 231 -23.71 3.27 -0.44
CA VAL A 231 -23.97 2.25 -1.47
C VAL A 231 -25.11 1.30 -1.05
N ALA A 232 -25.24 1.03 0.25
CA ALA A 232 -26.22 0.14 0.86
C ALA A 232 -26.99 0.84 2.02
N PRO A 233 -27.84 1.84 1.72
CA PRO A 233 -28.46 2.71 2.73
C PRO A 233 -29.51 2.03 3.63
N ASP A 234 -29.92 0.78 3.37
CA ASP A 234 -30.76 -0.05 4.25
C ASP A 234 -30.00 -1.18 4.98
N ALA A 235 -28.67 -1.29 4.81
CA ALA A 235 -27.87 -2.23 5.58
C ALA A 235 -27.78 -1.82 7.07
N SER A 236 -27.59 -2.79 7.96
CA SER A 236 -27.28 -2.56 9.38
C SER A 236 -25.78 -2.55 9.58
N ILE A 237 -25.23 -1.50 10.19
CA ILE A 237 -23.80 -1.38 10.47
C ILE A 237 -23.51 -1.86 11.88
N TYR A 238 -22.37 -2.54 12.07
CA TYR A 238 -21.79 -2.87 13.37
C TYR A 238 -20.37 -2.31 13.43
N ALA A 239 -20.08 -1.53 14.47
CA ALA A 239 -18.79 -0.82 14.61
C ALA A 239 -17.86 -1.55 15.59
N TYR A 240 -16.65 -1.88 15.14
CA TYR A 240 -15.61 -2.53 15.92
C TYR A 240 -14.40 -1.60 15.98
N ARG A 241 -14.35 -0.78 17.04
CA ARG A 241 -13.25 0.16 17.25
C ARG A 241 -11.99 -0.59 17.68
N ILE A 242 -10.88 -0.34 16.98
CA ILE A 242 -9.58 -1.00 17.19
C ILE A 242 -8.39 -0.03 17.24
N PHE A 243 -8.64 1.27 17.08
CA PHE A 243 -7.67 2.35 17.27
C PHE A 243 -8.17 3.28 18.39
N GLY A 244 -7.24 3.74 19.24
CA GLY A 244 -7.49 4.90 20.11
C GLY A 244 -7.49 6.20 19.29
N CYS A 245 -7.30 7.34 19.96
CA CYS A 245 -7.22 8.63 19.27
C CYS A 245 -5.86 8.91 18.62
N GLU A 246 -4.80 8.20 19.00
CA GLU A 246 -3.44 8.34 18.43
C GLU A 246 -2.78 6.96 18.26
N GLY A 247 -1.80 6.84 17.35
CA GLY A 247 -0.96 5.65 17.20
C GLY A 247 -1.50 4.60 16.21
N GLY A 248 -1.55 3.33 16.64
CA GLY A 248 -1.87 2.19 15.78
C GLY A 248 -2.54 1.02 16.51
N VAL A 249 -2.57 -0.15 15.86
CA VAL A 249 -3.18 -1.40 16.36
C VAL A 249 -2.23 -2.59 16.18
N ALA A 250 -2.10 -3.43 17.19
CA ALA A 250 -1.28 -4.66 17.11
C ALA A 250 -2.05 -5.84 16.46
N ASP A 251 -1.32 -6.79 15.84
CA ASP A 251 -1.89 -8.01 15.21
C ASP A 251 -2.87 -8.76 16.13
N ASP A 252 -2.61 -8.79 17.44
CA ASP A 252 -3.42 -9.51 18.42
C ASP A 252 -4.80 -8.86 18.63
N VAL A 253 -4.85 -7.53 18.75
CA VAL A 253 -6.10 -6.75 18.76
C VAL A 253 -6.82 -6.79 17.40
N LEU A 254 -6.08 -6.75 16.29
CA LEU A 254 -6.66 -6.83 14.95
C LEU A 254 -7.34 -8.19 14.69
N VAL A 255 -6.75 -9.27 15.22
CA VAL A 255 -7.35 -10.62 15.22
C VAL A 255 -8.56 -10.71 16.15
N ASP A 256 -8.56 -10.04 17.31
CA ASP A 256 -9.77 -9.92 18.14
C ASP A 256 -10.92 -9.23 17.40
N GLY A 257 -10.65 -8.15 16.65
CA GLY A 257 -11.63 -7.48 15.80
C GLY A 257 -12.23 -8.40 14.73
N LEU A 258 -11.38 -9.10 13.98
CA LEU A 258 -11.78 -10.09 12.97
C LEU A 258 -12.67 -11.19 13.58
N LEU A 259 -12.23 -11.78 14.69
CA LEU A 259 -12.96 -12.88 15.35
C LEU A 259 -14.26 -12.40 16.01
N ARG A 260 -14.30 -11.18 16.56
CA ARG A 260 -15.52 -10.59 17.14
C ARG A 260 -16.57 -10.30 16.07
N ALA A 261 -16.19 -9.67 14.96
CA ALA A 261 -17.11 -9.41 13.84
C ALA A 261 -17.62 -10.72 13.20
N TYR A 262 -16.80 -11.76 13.14
CA TYR A 262 -17.25 -13.09 12.73
C TYR A 262 -18.26 -13.70 13.72
N ASN A 263 -17.94 -13.70 15.02
CA ASN A 263 -18.78 -14.30 16.06
C ASN A 263 -20.13 -13.59 16.26
N ASP A 264 -20.18 -12.27 16.09
CA ASP A 264 -21.43 -11.48 16.09
C ASP A 264 -22.31 -11.76 14.84
N GLY A 265 -21.82 -12.59 13.90
CA GLY A 265 -22.53 -13.08 12.73
C GLY A 265 -22.77 -11.99 11.70
N MET A 266 -21.70 -11.29 11.29
CA MET A 266 -21.73 -10.36 10.16
C MET A 266 -21.79 -11.10 8.82
N ASP A 267 -22.54 -10.54 7.86
CA ASP A 267 -22.59 -11.06 6.49
C ASP A 267 -21.35 -10.63 5.69
N ILE A 268 -20.87 -9.42 5.99
CA ILE A 268 -19.75 -8.74 5.34
C ILE A 268 -18.91 -8.08 6.44
N ILE A 269 -17.59 -8.19 6.36
CA ILE A 269 -16.63 -7.50 7.22
C ILE A 269 -15.75 -6.62 6.31
N THR A 270 -15.61 -5.34 6.66
CA THR A 270 -14.78 -4.39 5.90
C THR A 270 -13.69 -3.80 6.79
N MET A 271 -12.49 -3.67 6.23
CA MET A 271 -11.29 -3.22 6.93
C MET A 271 -10.51 -2.24 6.05
N SER A 272 -10.44 -0.98 6.44
CA SER A 272 -9.83 0.09 5.65
C SER A 272 -8.41 0.44 6.12
N LEU A 273 -7.61 -0.59 6.42
CA LEU A 273 -6.27 -0.53 7.01
C LEU A 273 -5.32 -1.56 6.37
N GLY A 274 -4.02 -1.37 6.55
CA GLY A 274 -3.00 -2.37 6.22
C GLY A 274 -1.57 -1.88 6.43
N VAL A 275 -0.59 -2.76 6.24
CA VAL A 275 0.85 -2.43 6.22
C VAL A 275 1.54 -3.02 4.98
N GLY A 276 2.57 -2.33 4.48
CA GLY A 276 3.42 -2.81 3.40
C GLY A 276 4.17 -4.08 3.79
N SER A 277 3.70 -5.23 3.31
CA SER A 277 4.30 -6.55 3.58
C SER A 277 4.32 -7.41 2.31
N GLY A 278 3.21 -7.44 1.56
CA GLY A 278 3.06 -8.21 0.33
C GLY A 278 2.89 -9.72 0.51
N PHE A 279 3.04 -10.28 1.72
CA PHE A 279 2.86 -11.71 2.00
C PHE A 279 1.47 -12.04 2.58
N SER A 280 0.96 -13.23 2.26
CA SER A 280 -0.32 -13.79 2.74
C SER A 280 -0.23 -14.56 4.07
N THR A 281 0.98 -14.72 4.59
CA THR A 281 1.38 -15.51 5.76
C THR A 281 1.14 -14.84 7.11
N THR A 282 0.88 -13.53 7.15
CA THR A 282 0.66 -12.76 8.39
C THR A 282 -0.56 -13.25 9.17
N THR A 283 -0.58 -13.08 10.50
CA THR A 283 -1.69 -13.61 11.33
C THR A 283 -3.06 -13.09 10.85
N PRO A 284 -3.28 -11.78 10.63
CA PRO A 284 -4.60 -11.29 10.26
C PRO A 284 -4.97 -11.68 8.83
N ALA A 285 -4.01 -11.84 7.90
CA ALA A 285 -4.28 -12.38 6.57
C ALA A 285 -4.76 -13.84 6.64
N VAL A 286 -4.09 -14.68 7.44
CA VAL A 286 -4.48 -16.09 7.66
C VAL A 286 -5.87 -16.20 8.32
N VAL A 287 -6.14 -15.39 9.35
CA VAL A 287 -7.45 -15.35 10.03
C VAL A 287 -8.55 -14.85 9.08
N ALA A 288 -8.32 -13.74 8.36
CA ALA A 288 -9.24 -13.20 7.38
C ALA A 288 -9.55 -14.21 6.24
N SER A 289 -8.55 -14.95 5.77
CA SER A 289 -8.72 -15.98 4.74
C SER A 289 -9.65 -17.11 5.19
N ARG A 290 -9.52 -17.57 6.44
CA ARG A 290 -10.38 -18.63 7.02
C ARG A 290 -11.81 -18.14 7.27
N ILE A 291 -11.99 -16.87 7.64
CA ILE A 291 -13.32 -16.26 7.73
C ILE A 291 -13.95 -16.18 6.33
N ALA A 292 -13.18 -15.83 5.29
CA ALA A 292 -13.65 -15.84 3.90
C ALA A 292 -14.06 -17.25 3.43
N GLU A 293 -13.23 -18.27 3.72
CA GLU A 293 -13.53 -19.69 3.41
C GLU A 293 -14.82 -20.17 4.07
N SER A 294 -15.10 -19.73 5.30
CA SER A 294 -16.35 -20.07 6.00
C SER A 294 -17.61 -19.53 5.30
N GLY A 295 -17.46 -18.50 4.46
CA GLY A 295 -18.51 -17.93 3.61
C GLY A 295 -18.98 -16.51 3.98
N THR A 296 -18.30 -15.83 4.90
CA THR A 296 -18.46 -14.39 5.15
C THR A 296 -17.69 -13.59 4.09
N VAL A 297 -18.21 -12.46 3.61
CA VAL A 297 -17.48 -11.61 2.66
C VAL A 297 -16.47 -10.75 3.42
N LEU A 298 -15.21 -10.69 2.96
CA LEU A 298 -14.23 -9.71 3.45
C LEU A 298 -13.78 -8.77 2.33
N THR A 299 -13.84 -7.48 2.60
CA THR A 299 -13.30 -6.40 1.76
C THR A 299 -12.19 -5.68 2.51
N ILE A 300 -10.98 -5.64 1.94
CA ILE A 300 -9.80 -5.02 2.60
C ILE A 300 -9.05 -4.11 1.62
N ALA A 301 -8.61 -2.95 2.11
CA ALA A 301 -7.88 -1.93 1.36
C ALA A 301 -6.54 -2.43 0.81
N ALA A 302 -6.29 -2.22 -0.48
CA ALA A 302 -5.07 -2.69 -1.17
C ALA A 302 -3.75 -2.05 -0.71
N GLY A 303 -3.81 -0.89 -0.06
CA GLY A 303 -2.66 -0.04 0.27
C GLY A 303 -2.67 1.27 -0.52
N ASN A 304 -2.02 2.29 0.02
CA ASN A 304 -1.98 3.65 -0.55
C ASN A 304 -0.55 4.00 -1.04
N ASP A 305 0.22 2.96 -1.39
CA ASP A 305 1.66 2.98 -1.64
C ASP A 305 1.96 2.62 -3.11
N GLY A 306 1.08 3.07 -4.01
CA GLY A 306 1.17 2.84 -5.46
C GLY A 306 2.38 3.51 -6.12
N ASP A 307 2.96 4.53 -5.48
CA ASP A 307 4.22 5.17 -5.86
C ASP A 307 5.41 4.20 -5.78
N GLY A 308 5.38 3.26 -4.85
CA GLY A 308 6.39 2.23 -4.70
C GLY A 308 6.53 1.28 -5.91
N GLY A 309 5.48 1.12 -6.72
CA GLY A 309 5.46 0.22 -7.89
C GLY A 309 5.04 -1.23 -7.59
N SER A 310 5.23 -2.15 -8.55
CA SER A 310 4.74 -3.55 -8.45
C SER A 310 5.26 -4.34 -7.25
N PHE A 311 4.55 -5.37 -6.81
CA PHE A 311 4.89 -6.14 -5.60
C PHE A 311 5.09 -5.23 -4.36
N PHE A 312 4.11 -4.36 -4.09
CA PHE A 312 4.08 -3.53 -2.89
C PHE A 312 2.63 -3.39 -2.40
N PHE A 313 2.13 -4.49 -1.84
CA PHE A 313 0.72 -4.70 -1.53
C PHE A 313 0.49 -4.85 -0.01
N SER A 314 -0.66 -4.41 0.49
CA SER A 314 -0.93 -4.43 1.93
C SER A 314 -1.25 -5.83 2.48
N SER A 315 -0.69 -6.15 3.65
CA SER A 315 -1.30 -7.09 4.59
C SER A 315 -2.37 -6.35 5.41
N PRO A 316 -3.55 -6.92 5.70
CA PRO A 316 -3.95 -8.31 5.44
C PRO A 316 -4.67 -8.55 4.10
N ALA A 317 -4.78 -7.55 3.21
CA ALA A 317 -5.47 -7.70 1.92
C ALA A 317 -4.84 -8.76 0.99
N THR A 318 -3.60 -9.16 1.24
CA THR A 318 -2.89 -10.29 0.63
C THR A 318 -3.59 -11.64 0.76
N GLY A 319 -4.36 -11.90 1.83
CA GLY A 319 -4.91 -13.23 2.14
C GLY A 319 -5.83 -13.85 1.07
N GLU A 320 -5.93 -15.17 1.05
CA GLU A 320 -6.77 -15.92 0.10
C GLU A 320 -8.27 -15.67 0.32
N GLY A 321 -9.07 -15.74 -0.75
CA GLY A 321 -10.53 -15.52 -0.70
C GLY A 321 -10.97 -14.07 -0.48
N ILE A 322 -10.15 -13.23 0.18
CA ILE A 322 -10.39 -11.81 0.46
C ILE A 322 -10.56 -11.01 -0.84
N ILE A 323 -11.58 -10.14 -0.87
CA ILE A 323 -11.77 -9.14 -1.92
C ILE A 323 -10.88 -7.94 -1.60
N ALA A 324 -9.65 -7.95 -2.13
CA ALA A 324 -8.74 -6.82 -2.01
C ALA A 324 -9.14 -5.69 -2.97
N VAL A 325 -9.21 -4.45 -2.50
CA VAL A 325 -9.84 -3.33 -3.24
C VAL A 325 -8.85 -2.22 -3.57
N GLY A 326 -8.63 -2.01 -4.87
CA GLY A 326 -7.89 -0.85 -5.41
C GLY A 326 -8.78 0.37 -5.64
N SER A 327 -8.16 1.55 -5.80
CA SER A 327 -8.86 2.84 -5.92
C SER A 327 -8.90 3.37 -7.35
N VAL A 328 -10.09 3.78 -7.79
CA VAL A 328 -10.34 4.54 -9.03
C VAL A 328 -10.72 5.97 -8.66
N GLU A 329 -10.25 6.94 -9.45
CA GLU A 329 -10.59 8.35 -9.28
C GLU A 329 -12.04 8.64 -9.62
N ASN A 330 -12.71 9.44 -8.77
CA ASN A 330 -14.04 9.96 -9.03
C ASN A 330 -14.06 10.80 -10.33
N VAL A 331 -15.07 10.58 -11.19
CA VAL A 331 -15.25 11.34 -12.45
C VAL A 331 -15.81 12.76 -12.24
N ALA A 332 -16.38 13.04 -11.07
CA ALA A 332 -16.86 14.36 -10.67
C ALA A 332 -16.71 14.54 -9.14
N PRO A 333 -15.48 14.78 -8.65
CA PRO A 333 -15.22 15.08 -7.25
C PRO A 333 -15.60 16.52 -6.89
N GLN A 334 -15.79 16.79 -5.59
CA GLN A 334 -15.71 18.13 -5.04
C GLN A 334 -14.25 18.61 -5.11
N GLN A 335 -14.00 19.85 -5.52
CA GLN A 335 -12.68 20.48 -5.58
C GLN A 335 -12.73 21.91 -5.04
N PRO A 336 -11.73 22.35 -4.26
CA PRO A 336 -11.65 23.71 -3.74
C PRO A 336 -11.48 24.72 -4.88
N THR A 337 -11.93 25.95 -4.65
CA THR A 337 -11.91 27.02 -5.65
C THR A 337 -11.24 28.28 -5.14
N ILE A 338 -10.53 28.97 -6.02
CA ILE A 338 -10.06 30.33 -5.79
C ILE A 338 -11.21 31.26 -6.10
N LEU A 339 -11.54 32.16 -5.15
CA LEU A 339 -12.45 33.27 -5.43
C LEU A 339 -11.63 34.42 -6.03
N VAL A 340 -12.17 35.07 -7.06
CA VAL A 340 -11.55 36.22 -7.72
C VAL A 340 -12.35 37.48 -7.36
N ASP A 341 -11.68 38.45 -6.75
CA ASP A 341 -12.31 39.72 -6.37
C ASP A 341 -12.22 40.76 -7.49
N ASN A 342 -13.08 41.78 -7.39
CA ASN A 342 -13.10 42.97 -8.27
C ASN A 342 -13.38 42.69 -9.76
N VAL A 343 -13.64 41.44 -10.14
CA VAL A 343 -14.03 41.01 -11.50
C VAL A 343 -15.20 40.02 -11.39
N ASP A 344 -16.13 40.06 -12.34
CA ASP A 344 -17.24 39.10 -12.45
C ASP A 344 -16.72 37.80 -13.10
N ARG A 345 -16.44 36.78 -12.28
CA ARG A 345 -15.80 35.51 -12.68
C ARG A 345 -16.25 34.38 -11.74
N ASP A 346 -16.65 33.23 -12.31
CA ASP A 346 -16.93 32.01 -11.54
C ASP A 346 -15.68 31.54 -10.77
N PRO A 347 -15.81 30.94 -9.56
CA PRO A 347 -14.68 30.43 -8.81
C PRO A 347 -13.79 29.45 -9.59
N LEU A 348 -12.47 29.61 -9.49
CA LEU A 348 -11.50 28.84 -10.29
C LEU A 348 -11.13 27.54 -9.55
N PRO A 349 -11.51 26.34 -10.01
CA PRO A 349 -11.16 25.09 -9.35
C PRO A 349 -9.65 24.83 -9.38
N TYR A 350 -9.11 24.35 -8.26
CA TYR A 350 -7.68 24.04 -8.13
C TYR A 350 -7.44 22.75 -7.33
N PHE A 351 -6.19 22.27 -7.37
CA PHE A 351 -5.68 21.29 -6.41
C PHE A 351 -4.32 21.76 -5.86
N VAL A 352 -4.06 21.47 -4.59
CA VAL A 352 -2.76 21.75 -3.95
C VAL A 352 -1.72 20.74 -4.42
N ILE A 353 -0.50 21.22 -4.70
CA ILE A 353 0.67 20.40 -5.06
C ILE A 353 1.74 20.42 -3.96
N SER A 354 1.73 21.43 -3.08
CA SER A 354 2.74 21.61 -2.04
C SER A 354 2.61 20.61 -0.89
N TRP A 355 3.58 19.70 -0.75
CA TRP A 355 3.74 18.87 0.45
C TRP A 355 3.89 19.74 1.72
N PRO A 356 3.29 19.38 2.87
CA PRO A 356 2.52 18.16 3.15
C PRO A 356 1.03 18.25 2.79
N ASN A 357 0.52 19.39 2.31
CA ASN A 357 -0.91 19.60 2.06
C ASN A 357 -1.41 18.68 0.93
N PRO A 358 -2.35 17.76 1.19
CA PRO A 358 -2.79 16.81 0.19
C PRO A 358 -3.77 17.40 -0.83
N GLN A 359 -4.01 16.65 -1.91
CA GLN A 359 -4.88 17.10 -3.00
C GLN A 359 -6.33 17.31 -2.52
N GLY A 360 -7.06 18.23 -3.15
CA GLY A 360 -8.43 18.57 -2.73
C GLY A 360 -8.54 19.23 -1.34
N GLN A 361 -7.43 19.54 -0.66
CA GLN A 361 -7.46 20.54 0.41
C GLN A 361 -7.53 21.95 -0.16
N PRO A 362 -8.14 22.90 0.55
CA PRO A 362 -7.81 24.29 0.34
C PRO A 362 -6.32 24.52 0.61
N LEU A 363 -5.71 25.49 -0.09
CA LEU A 363 -4.36 25.91 0.20
C LEU A 363 -4.33 26.54 1.60
N VAL A 364 -3.53 26.01 2.52
CA VAL A 364 -3.54 26.45 3.93
C VAL A 364 -2.93 27.86 4.06
N VAL A 365 -3.81 28.87 4.05
CA VAL A 365 -3.51 30.31 4.19
C VAL A 365 -4.61 31.00 5.00
N PRO A 366 -4.38 32.20 5.57
CA PRO A 366 -5.42 32.92 6.28
C PRO A 366 -6.56 33.36 5.34
N GLU A 367 -7.79 32.96 5.66
CA GLU A 367 -8.98 33.10 4.79
C GLU A 367 -9.31 34.56 4.42
N ASP A 368 -9.15 35.50 5.36
CA ASP A 368 -9.42 36.94 5.16
C ASP A 368 -8.35 37.67 4.29
N VAL A 369 -7.31 36.97 3.80
CA VAL A 369 -6.22 37.61 3.05
C VAL A 369 -6.49 37.57 1.55
N HIS A 370 -6.87 38.74 1.03
CA HIS A 370 -6.99 39.02 -0.40
C HIS A 370 -5.60 39.26 -1.03
N TYR A 371 -5.08 38.26 -1.73
CA TYR A 371 -3.76 38.32 -2.39
C TYR A 371 -3.85 39.02 -3.75
N PRO A 372 -3.06 40.08 -4.04
CA PRO A 372 -2.87 40.56 -5.40
C PRO A 372 -2.11 39.52 -6.22
N ILE A 373 -2.43 39.37 -7.51
CA ILE A 373 -1.68 38.46 -8.38
C ILE A 373 -0.43 39.13 -8.98
N TYR A 374 0.59 38.33 -9.29
CA TYR A 374 1.72 38.75 -10.10
C TYR A 374 2.01 37.70 -11.17
N ALA A 375 1.79 38.02 -12.45
CA ALA A 375 2.13 37.10 -13.55
C ALA A 375 3.61 37.27 -13.95
N ILE A 376 4.36 36.16 -13.97
CA ILE A 376 5.78 36.15 -14.34
C ILE A 376 6.00 36.47 -15.83
N SER A 377 4.98 36.30 -16.66
CA SER A 377 4.99 36.59 -18.10
C SER A 377 3.72 37.34 -18.51
N SER A 378 3.87 38.22 -19.50
CA SER A 378 2.75 38.83 -20.22
C SER A 378 2.22 37.97 -21.38
N ASP A 379 2.97 36.95 -21.82
CA ASP A 379 2.47 35.92 -22.72
C ASP A 379 2.00 34.70 -21.91
N PRO A 380 0.69 34.34 -21.92
CA PRO A 380 0.16 33.19 -21.19
C PRO A 380 0.45 31.82 -21.84
N PHE A 381 1.20 31.80 -22.96
CA PHE A 381 1.62 30.58 -23.66
C PHE A 381 3.14 30.37 -23.63
N VAL A 382 3.89 31.16 -22.86
CA VAL A 382 5.34 30.97 -22.70
C VAL A 382 5.64 29.66 -21.95
N GLU A 383 6.51 28.83 -22.51
CA GLU A 383 6.87 27.51 -21.94
C GLU A 383 8.24 27.52 -21.22
N ASP A 384 8.79 28.70 -20.97
CA ASP A 384 10.10 28.95 -20.34
C ASP A 384 10.13 30.16 -19.39
N ALA A 385 8.97 30.58 -18.86
CA ALA A 385 8.91 31.54 -17.77
C ALA A 385 9.66 31.02 -16.52
N ALA A 386 10.48 31.88 -15.90
CA ALA A 386 11.33 31.56 -14.75
C ALA A 386 12.33 30.39 -14.93
N CYS A 387 12.58 29.89 -16.15
CA CYS A 387 13.69 28.95 -16.40
C CYS A 387 15.09 29.58 -16.21
N GLU A 388 15.17 30.91 -16.17
CA GLU A 388 16.37 31.69 -15.90
C GLU A 388 16.04 32.72 -14.79
N PRO A 389 17.05 33.20 -14.03
CA PRO A 389 16.85 34.15 -12.94
C PRO A 389 16.05 35.39 -13.34
N LEU A 390 15.03 35.72 -12.53
CA LEU A 390 14.12 36.81 -12.82
C LEU A 390 14.83 38.18 -12.82
N PRO A 391 14.44 39.13 -13.70
CA PRO A 391 15.08 40.44 -13.83
C PRO A 391 15.27 41.20 -12.51
N ASP A 392 16.35 41.97 -12.40
CA ASP A 392 16.70 42.77 -11.20
C ASP A 392 15.63 43.81 -10.81
N ASP A 393 14.76 44.20 -11.74
CA ASP A 393 13.62 45.11 -11.53
C ASP A 393 12.29 44.38 -11.23
N THR A 394 12.29 43.04 -11.14
CA THR A 394 11.17 42.27 -10.59
C THR A 394 10.98 42.64 -9.10
N PRO A 395 9.76 43.00 -8.66
CA PRO A 395 9.51 43.41 -7.27
C PRO A 395 9.59 42.25 -6.29
N ASP A 396 9.56 42.58 -5.00
CA ASP A 396 9.35 41.62 -3.91
C ASP A 396 7.98 40.94 -4.06
N LEU A 397 7.99 39.62 -4.30
CA LEU A 397 6.83 38.79 -4.56
C LEU A 397 6.17 38.22 -3.29
N SER A 398 6.70 38.52 -2.09
CA SER A 398 6.20 37.96 -0.82
C SER A 398 4.78 38.37 -0.45
N GLY A 399 4.29 39.48 -1.03
CA GLY A 399 2.90 39.95 -0.89
C GLY A 399 1.94 39.46 -1.97
N TYR A 400 2.37 38.60 -2.90
CA TYR A 400 1.61 38.25 -4.11
C TYR A 400 1.31 36.76 -4.23
N ALA A 401 0.22 36.42 -4.91
CA ALA A 401 0.01 35.10 -5.50
C ALA A 401 0.62 35.09 -6.92
N VAL A 402 1.70 34.33 -7.11
CA VAL A 402 2.50 34.35 -8.33
C VAL A 402 1.91 33.42 -9.38
N VAL A 403 1.50 33.95 -10.52
CA VAL A 403 0.88 33.20 -11.62
C VAL A 403 1.94 32.83 -12.66
N LEU A 404 2.05 31.52 -12.93
CA LEU A 404 3.15 30.92 -13.69
C LEU A 404 2.63 29.76 -14.58
N ARG A 405 3.06 29.69 -15.84
CA ARG A 405 2.80 28.52 -16.69
C ARG A 405 3.85 27.46 -16.41
N GLY A 406 3.46 26.19 -16.35
CA GLY A 406 4.42 25.08 -16.28
C GLY A 406 5.36 25.06 -17.47
N ALA A 407 6.66 24.97 -17.22
CA ALA A 407 7.67 24.95 -18.28
C ALA A 407 7.73 23.60 -19.01
N THR A 408 8.21 23.63 -20.25
CA THR A 408 8.54 22.44 -21.05
C THR A 408 10.05 22.33 -21.34
N LYS A 409 10.84 23.34 -20.96
CA LYS A 409 12.24 23.54 -21.39
C LYS A 409 13.28 23.53 -20.26
N CYS A 410 12.86 23.56 -19.00
CA CYS A 410 13.70 23.48 -17.81
C CYS A 410 13.03 22.58 -16.75
N ASP A 411 13.66 22.37 -15.60
CA ASP A 411 13.01 21.72 -14.47
C ASP A 411 11.97 22.68 -13.85
N TYR A 412 10.88 22.17 -13.30
CA TYR A 412 9.94 22.99 -12.54
C TYR A 412 10.62 23.61 -11.31
N LEU A 413 11.61 22.92 -10.71
CA LEU A 413 12.41 23.43 -9.60
C LEU A 413 13.18 24.71 -9.99
N ASP A 414 13.70 24.80 -11.22
CA ASP A 414 14.33 26.03 -11.73
C ASP A 414 13.32 27.19 -11.70
N GLN A 415 12.06 26.93 -12.12
CA GLN A 415 11.00 27.95 -12.07
C GLN A 415 10.68 28.40 -10.64
N TYR A 416 10.62 27.48 -9.68
CA TYR A 416 10.31 27.81 -8.28
C TYR A 416 11.43 28.60 -7.61
N ASP A 417 12.69 28.14 -7.72
CA ASP A 417 13.82 28.81 -7.08
C ASP A 417 13.97 30.24 -7.64
N ASN A 418 13.77 30.45 -8.95
CA ASN A 418 13.84 31.77 -9.57
C ASN A 418 12.70 32.74 -9.16
N VAL A 419 11.48 32.26 -8.82
CA VAL A 419 10.43 33.11 -8.21
C VAL A 419 10.67 33.32 -6.70
N ALA A 420 11.23 32.33 -6.02
CA ALA A 420 11.53 32.36 -4.59
C ALA A 420 12.69 33.29 -4.23
N ASP A 421 13.69 33.42 -5.10
CA ASP A 421 14.77 34.43 -4.99
C ASP A 421 14.23 35.87 -5.08
N LYS A 422 13.00 36.08 -5.58
CA LYS A 422 12.26 37.35 -5.51
C LYS A 422 11.24 37.40 -4.37
N GLY A 423 11.21 36.39 -3.50
CA GLY A 423 10.41 36.36 -2.27
C GLY A 423 9.05 35.65 -2.37
N ALA A 424 8.72 34.98 -3.49
CA ALA A 424 7.42 34.35 -3.68
C ALA A 424 7.08 33.32 -2.58
N GLN A 425 5.84 33.36 -2.06
CA GLN A 425 5.36 32.42 -1.04
C GLN A 425 4.20 31.55 -1.54
N ILE A 426 3.33 32.10 -2.38
CA ILE A 426 2.19 31.41 -3.00
C ILE A 426 2.39 31.38 -4.52
N VAL A 427 2.32 30.19 -5.12
CA VAL A 427 2.41 29.99 -6.57
C VAL A 427 1.13 29.35 -7.11
N ILE A 428 0.66 29.86 -8.24
CA ILE A 428 -0.47 29.36 -9.02
C ILE A 428 0.07 28.88 -10.36
N LEU A 429 0.11 27.57 -10.54
CA LEU A 429 0.43 26.93 -11.81
C LEU A 429 -0.81 26.73 -12.68
N TYR A 430 -0.57 26.70 -13.98
CA TYR A 430 -1.49 26.20 -15.01
C TYR A 430 -0.66 25.59 -16.14
N ASN A 431 -1.24 24.68 -16.93
CA ASN A 431 -0.51 23.85 -17.91
C ASN A 431 0.78 23.23 -17.33
N SER A 432 0.68 22.48 -16.24
CA SER A 432 1.80 21.67 -15.76
C SER A 432 1.46 20.19 -15.81
N THR A 433 2.46 19.36 -16.11
CA THR A 433 2.32 17.92 -16.33
C THR A 433 2.69 17.09 -15.11
N GLU A 434 3.27 17.72 -14.08
CA GLU A 434 3.85 17.04 -12.92
C GLU A 434 3.04 17.26 -11.63
N TRP A 435 3.04 16.23 -10.80
CA TRP A 435 2.08 16.04 -9.69
C TRP A 435 2.76 15.86 -8.32
N LEU A 436 4.10 15.85 -8.31
CA LEU A 436 4.95 15.44 -7.19
C LEU A 436 6.22 16.30 -7.20
N LEU A 437 6.09 17.55 -6.72
CA LEU A 437 7.21 18.45 -6.53
C LEU A 437 7.33 18.74 -5.04
N PHE A 438 8.44 18.30 -4.46
CA PHE A 438 8.65 18.30 -3.01
C PHE A 438 8.78 19.74 -2.52
N GLY A 439 7.77 20.19 -1.78
CA GLY A 439 7.47 21.61 -1.61
C GLY A 439 8.45 22.37 -0.72
N PHE A 440 9.02 23.45 -1.27
CA PHE A 440 9.56 24.56 -0.50
C PHE A 440 8.57 25.75 -0.37
N PHE A 441 7.45 25.72 -1.10
CA PHE A 441 6.48 26.83 -1.26
C PHE A 441 5.04 26.34 -1.15
N LEU A 442 4.10 27.25 -0.90
CA LEU A 442 2.66 26.97 -0.99
C LEU A 442 2.24 27.05 -2.46
N THR A 443 1.74 25.95 -3.03
CA THR A 443 1.47 25.88 -4.47
C THR A 443 0.17 25.17 -4.80
N VAL A 444 -0.58 25.76 -5.74
CA VAL A 444 -1.76 25.16 -6.37
C VAL A 444 -1.56 25.02 -7.88
N ASN A 445 -2.27 24.07 -8.48
CA ASN A 445 -2.51 24.00 -9.92
C ASN A 445 -3.96 24.36 -10.19
N LEU A 446 -4.21 25.22 -11.18
CA LEU A 446 -5.55 25.43 -11.71
C LEU A 446 -6.00 24.21 -12.52
N TRP A 447 -7.28 23.87 -12.44
CA TRP A 447 -7.82 22.70 -13.14
C TRP A 447 -7.93 22.91 -14.66
N ASN A 448 -8.07 24.16 -15.11
CA ASN A 448 -8.19 24.53 -16.51
C ASN A 448 -7.11 25.53 -16.91
N ASP A 449 -6.54 25.34 -18.10
CA ASP A 449 -5.58 26.27 -18.71
C ASP A 449 -6.18 27.68 -18.88
N GLU A 450 -7.46 27.73 -19.25
CA GLU A 450 -8.24 28.95 -19.48
C GLU A 450 -8.30 29.86 -18.24
N ASP A 451 -8.25 29.28 -17.03
CA ASP A 451 -8.28 30.05 -15.79
C ASP A 451 -6.94 30.76 -15.54
N GLY A 452 -5.81 30.11 -15.83
CA GLY A 452 -4.49 30.74 -15.76
C GLY A 452 -4.26 31.75 -16.88
N ILE A 453 -4.72 31.43 -18.09
CA ILE A 453 -4.76 32.37 -19.23
C ILE A 453 -5.60 33.60 -18.87
N PHE A 454 -6.73 33.45 -18.17
CA PHE A 454 -7.54 34.57 -17.67
C PHE A 454 -6.76 35.46 -16.69
N LEU A 455 -6.14 34.88 -15.65
CA LEU A 455 -5.38 35.64 -14.65
C LEU A 455 -4.24 36.47 -15.27
N VAL A 456 -3.46 35.89 -16.18
CA VAL A 456 -2.41 36.61 -16.92
C VAL A 456 -2.99 37.74 -17.79
N ASN A 457 -4.12 37.50 -18.45
CA ASN A 457 -4.78 38.52 -19.27
C ASN A 457 -5.36 39.68 -18.47
N GLU A 458 -5.80 39.48 -17.22
CA GLU A 458 -6.23 40.57 -16.33
C GLU A 458 -5.03 41.32 -15.73
N PHE A 459 -3.95 40.63 -15.36
CA PHE A 459 -2.69 41.27 -14.96
C PHE A 459 -2.16 42.21 -16.05
N ASN A 460 -2.15 41.75 -17.31
CA ASN A 460 -1.76 42.54 -18.48
C ASN A 460 -2.61 43.81 -18.72
N LYS A 461 -3.86 43.85 -18.26
CA LYS A 461 -4.74 45.02 -18.35
C LYS A 461 -4.45 46.06 -17.24
N GLY A 462 -3.69 45.68 -16.21
CA GLY A 462 -3.59 46.44 -14.98
C GLY A 462 -4.87 46.37 -14.13
N THR A 463 -5.67 45.31 -14.28
CA THR A 463 -6.87 45.11 -13.45
C THR A 463 -6.44 44.85 -12.00
N ASN A 464 -6.95 45.67 -11.06
CA ASN A 464 -6.68 45.51 -9.63
C ASN A 464 -7.53 44.38 -9.03
N LEU A 465 -7.33 43.17 -9.52
CA LEU A 465 -7.94 41.96 -8.97
C LEU A 465 -7.12 41.46 -7.78
N THR A 466 -7.81 40.87 -6.82
CA THR A 466 -7.22 40.05 -5.77
C THR A 466 -7.87 38.68 -5.81
N ILE A 467 -7.30 37.73 -5.07
CA ILE A 467 -7.86 36.40 -4.91
C ILE A 467 -7.88 35.99 -3.45
N THR A 468 -8.79 35.09 -3.09
CA THR A 468 -8.82 34.42 -1.79
C THR A 468 -8.88 32.91 -1.97
N PHE A 469 -8.37 32.19 -0.97
CA PHE A 469 -8.44 30.74 -0.86
C PHE A 469 -9.33 30.42 0.35
N PRO A 470 -10.65 30.16 0.16
CA PRO A 470 -11.52 29.73 1.24
C PRO A 470 -10.93 28.52 1.94
N GLN A 471 -10.82 28.60 3.27
CA GLN A 471 -10.53 27.46 4.13
C GLN A 471 -11.83 26.71 4.45
N HIS A 472 -12.97 27.41 4.38
CA HIS A 472 -14.28 26.96 4.81
C HIS A 472 -15.31 27.10 3.67
N GLY A 473 -15.72 25.95 3.11
CA GLY A 473 -16.63 25.91 1.96
C GLY A 473 -15.95 26.29 0.64
N GLY A 474 -16.74 26.59 -0.39
CA GLY A 474 -16.22 27.00 -1.70
C GLY A 474 -15.63 25.84 -2.51
N THR A 475 -16.15 24.62 -2.33
CA THR A 475 -15.79 23.46 -3.16
C THR A 475 -16.88 23.15 -4.19
N ILE A 476 -16.57 23.21 -5.49
CA ILE A 476 -17.51 22.85 -6.57
C ILE A 476 -17.33 21.39 -6.99
N GLN A 477 -18.42 20.73 -7.41
CA GLN A 477 -18.32 19.41 -8.02
C GLN A 477 -17.89 19.57 -9.49
N PHE A 478 -16.64 19.25 -9.81
CA PHE A 478 -16.05 19.53 -11.13
C PHE A 478 -15.80 18.26 -11.96
N PRO A 479 -16.10 18.25 -13.28
CA PRO A 479 -15.79 17.10 -14.14
C PRO A 479 -14.28 16.79 -14.20
N ASN A 480 -13.88 15.63 -13.69
CA ASN A 480 -12.49 15.20 -13.66
C ASN A 480 -12.03 14.69 -15.04
N ALA A 481 -11.77 15.65 -15.93
CA ALA A 481 -11.23 15.44 -17.26
C ALA A 481 -9.85 14.78 -17.24
N VAL A 482 -9.01 15.10 -16.23
CA VAL A 482 -7.59 14.71 -16.15
C VAL A 482 -7.40 13.22 -15.85
N ASN A 483 -7.88 12.73 -14.70
CA ASN A 483 -7.65 11.34 -14.25
C ASN A 483 -8.93 10.62 -13.80
N GLY A 484 -10.09 11.27 -13.81
CA GLY A 484 -11.37 10.67 -13.37
C GLY A 484 -11.73 9.40 -14.15
N GLY A 485 -11.98 8.30 -13.44
CA GLY A 485 -12.21 6.99 -14.03
C GLY A 485 -10.94 6.22 -14.42
N LEU A 486 -9.73 6.76 -14.17
CA LEU A 486 -8.48 6.01 -14.16
C LEU A 486 -8.21 5.45 -12.75
N MET A 487 -7.21 4.58 -12.62
CA MET A 487 -6.69 4.18 -11.31
C MET A 487 -6.05 5.37 -10.60
N SER A 488 -6.30 5.51 -9.30
CA SER A 488 -5.59 6.43 -8.42
C SER A 488 -4.08 6.10 -8.42
N SER A 489 -3.22 7.13 -8.48
CA SER A 489 -1.76 6.95 -8.46
C SER A 489 -1.29 6.23 -7.20
N PHE A 490 -1.85 6.58 -6.03
CA PHE A 490 -1.59 5.96 -4.75
C PHE A 490 -2.09 4.50 -4.63
N SER A 491 -2.91 3.98 -5.54
CA SER A 491 -3.45 2.61 -5.39
C SER A 491 -2.34 1.57 -5.54
N SER A 492 -1.98 0.89 -4.44
CA SER A 492 -0.91 -0.13 -4.37
C SER A 492 -1.01 -1.21 -5.46
N TYR A 493 0.14 -1.60 -6.01
CA TYR A 493 0.25 -2.63 -7.03
C TYR A 493 0.56 -4.00 -6.42
N GLY A 494 -0.17 -5.01 -6.87
CA GLY A 494 0.23 -6.41 -6.75
C GLY A 494 1.25 -6.84 -7.82
N PRO A 495 1.37 -8.16 -8.10
CA PRO A 495 0.80 -9.28 -7.34
C PRO A 495 1.23 -9.25 -5.86
N SER A 496 0.67 -10.14 -5.03
CA SER A 496 1.34 -10.43 -3.74
C SER A 496 2.74 -11.01 -4.01
N ASN A 497 3.61 -11.00 -2.99
CA ASN A 497 4.93 -11.64 -3.09
C ASN A 497 4.79 -13.14 -3.40
N ASP A 498 3.72 -13.77 -2.88
CA ASP A 498 3.32 -15.16 -3.16
C ASP A 498 2.70 -15.36 -4.58
N VAL A 499 2.73 -14.33 -5.43
CA VAL A 499 2.18 -14.31 -6.80
C VAL A 499 0.66 -14.55 -6.86
N LEU A 500 -0.08 -14.18 -5.80
CA LEU A 500 -1.55 -14.19 -5.79
C LEU A 500 -2.12 -12.99 -6.56
N PHE A 501 -3.28 -13.18 -7.19
CA PHE A 501 -4.01 -12.14 -7.91
C PHE A 501 -4.47 -11.03 -6.94
N LYS A 502 -3.79 -9.89 -6.99
CA LYS A 502 -4.05 -8.71 -6.13
C LYS A 502 -3.85 -7.40 -6.92
N PRO A 503 -4.68 -6.37 -6.70
CA PRO A 503 -5.94 -6.42 -5.96
C PRO A 503 -6.98 -7.32 -6.66
N SER A 504 -8.11 -7.61 -6.04
CA SER A 504 -9.15 -8.45 -6.64
C SER A 504 -10.07 -7.66 -7.57
N ILE A 505 -10.36 -6.41 -7.21
CA ILE A 505 -11.27 -5.48 -7.90
C ILE A 505 -10.82 -4.04 -7.62
N SER A 506 -11.39 -3.05 -8.31
CA SER A 506 -11.30 -1.64 -7.91
C SER A 506 -12.67 -0.95 -7.87
N THR A 507 -12.79 0.08 -7.05
CA THR A 507 -13.99 0.89 -6.84
C THR A 507 -13.63 2.37 -6.71
N PRO A 508 -14.58 3.31 -6.76
CA PRO A 508 -14.28 4.73 -6.53
C PRO A 508 -13.68 4.94 -5.13
N GLY A 509 -12.48 5.51 -5.06
CA GLY A 509 -11.73 5.72 -3.81
C GLY A 509 -10.91 7.01 -3.78
N GLY A 510 -10.66 7.65 -4.92
CA GLY A 510 -10.09 8.99 -4.97
C GLY A 510 -11.20 10.05 -4.90
N ASN A 511 -11.04 11.01 -3.99
CA ASN A 511 -11.86 12.21 -3.84
C ASN A 511 -13.37 11.89 -3.62
N ILE A 512 -13.65 11.25 -2.47
CA ILE A 512 -14.95 10.69 -2.08
C ILE A 512 -15.54 11.47 -0.91
N THR A 513 -16.69 12.12 -1.12
CA THR A 513 -17.48 12.76 -0.05
C THR A 513 -18.25 11.72 0.77
N SER A 514 -18.15 11.79 2.10
CA SER A 514 -18.92 10.96 3.05
C SER A 514 -19.11 11.71 4.37
N THR A 515 -19.75 11.07 5.35
CA THR A 515 -19.90 11.57 6.71
C THR A 515 -18.55 11.70 7.44
N TRP A 516 -18.51 12.53 8.47
CA TRP A 516 -17.37 12.77 9.35
C TRP A 516 -17.87 13.03 10.78
N LEU A 517 -17.00 13.41 11.71
CA LEU A 517 -17.37 13.62 13.11
C LEU A 517 -18.33 14.80 13.29
N THR A 518 -19.35 14.65 14.15
CA THR A 518 -20.36 15.73 14.36
C THR A 518 -19.79 16.97 15.05
N ASN A 519 -18.69 16.83 15.79
CA ASN A 519 -17.93 17.94 16.39
C ASN A 519 -16.94 18.63 15.42
N ASP A 520 -16.86 18.17 14.17
CA ASP A 520 -15.89 18.63 13.16
C ASP A 520 -16.56 18.69 11.77
N GLY A 521 -17.53 19.58 11.56
CA GLY A 521 -18.15 19.80 10.24
C GLY A 521 -19.07 18.68 9.69
N SER A 522 -19.13 17.50 10.31
CA SER A 522 -20.04 16.37 9.99
C SER A 522 -19.88 15.69 8.62
N PHE A 523 -19.18 16.27 7.64
CA PHE A 523 -18.90 15.63 6.35
C PHE A 523 -17.49 15.96 5.85
N ALA A 524 -16.88 15.06 5.09
CA ALA A 524 -15.55 15.27 4.54
C ALA A 524 -15.32 14.56 3.19
N VAL A 525 -14.36 15.10 2.42
CA VAL A 525 -13.87 14.56 1.14
C VAL A 525 -12.52 13.90 1.38
N LEU A 526 -12.46 12.56 1.25
CA LEU A 526 -11.23 11.79 1.49
C LEU A 526 -10.80 11.00 0.25
N SER A 527 -9.51 10.69 0.18
CA SER A 527 -8.92 9.81 -0.84
C SER A 527 -8.21 8.62 -0.20
N GLY A 528 -8.40 7.42 -0.75
CA GLY A 528 -7.68 6.23 -0.34
C GLY A 528 -8.33 4.94 -0.81
N THR A 529 -7.55 3.85 -0.82
CA THR A 529 -8.14 2.49 -0.91
C THR A 529 -9.03 2.19 0.30
N SER A 530 -8.83 2.92 1.41
CA SER A 530 -9.71 3.02 2.58
C SER A 530 -11.14 3.51 2.27
N MET A 531 -11.33 4.33 1.23
CA MET A 531 -12.66 4.78 0.75
C MET A 531 -13.21 3.82 -0.30
N ALA A 532 -12.34 3.24 -1.13
CA ALA A 532 -12.70 2.22 -2.11
C ALA A 532 -13.33 0.97 -1.44
N THR A 533 -12.74 0.53 -0.33
CA THR A 533 -13.10 -0.71 0.36
C THR A 533 -14.55 -0.77 0.87
N PRO A 534 -15.08 0.20 1.64
CA PRO A 534 -16.49 0.24 2.03
C PRO A 534 -17.45 0.34 0.83
N PHE A 535 -17.03 0.93 -0.29
CA PHE A 535 -17.83 0.92 -1.52
C PHE A 535 -18.04 -0.52 -2.02
N ALA A 536 -17.00 -1.35 -1.98
CA ALA A 536 -17.09 -2.77 -2.32
C ALA A 536 -17.94 -3.55 -1.29
N ALA A 537 -17.87 -3.20 0.00
CA ALA A 537 -18.70 -3.81 1.04
C ALA A 537 -20.20 -3.54 0.82
N GLY A 538 -20.57 -2.29 0.56
CA GLY A 538 -21.94 -1.91 0.22
C GLY A 538 -22.42 -2.55 -1.09
N ALA A 539 -21.55 -2.62 -2.12
CA ALA A 539 -21.88 -3.29 -3.38
C ALA A 539 -22.15 -4.79 -3.18
N ALA A 540 -21.36 -5.46 -2.33
CA ALA A 540 -21.62 -6.84 -1.94
C ALA A 540 -22.95 -6.99 -1.17
N ALA A 541 -23.34 -6.02 -0.33
CA ALA A 541 -24.65 -6.02 0.33
C ALA A 541 -25.82 -5.92 -0.67
N LEU A 542 -25.70 -5.09 -1.71
CA LEU A 542 -26.68 -5.02 -2.80
C LEU A 542 -26.81 -6.37 -3.53
N VAL A 543 -25.68 -7.03 -3.83
CA VAL A 543 -25.66 -8.36 -4.45
C VAL A 543 -26.28 -9.42 -3.54
N MET A 544 -26.03 -9.38 -2.22
CA MET A 544 -26.58 -10.34 -1.25
C MET A 544 -28.08 -10.12 -0.99
N GLN A 545 -28.61 -8.90 -1.06
CA GLN A 545 -30.05 -8.67 -1.06
C GLN A 545 -30.69 -9.25 -2.33
N ALA A 546 -30.08 -9.00 -3.51
CA ALA A 546 -30.67 -9.35 -4.80
C ALA A 546 -30.60 -10.85 -5.15
N LYS A 547 -29.47 -11.50 -4.86
CA LYS A 547 -29.24 -12.94 -5.15
C LYS A 547 -29.37 -13.84 -3.92
N GLY A 548 -29.63 -13.26 -2.74
CA GLY A 548 -29.66 -13.95 -1.45
C GLY A 548 -28.27 -14.17 -0.84
N LYS A 549 -28.21 -14.30 0.49
CA LYS A 549 -26.95 -14.38 1.26
C LYS A 549 -26.00 -15.50 0.83
N GLY A 550 -26.52 -16.58 0.22
CA GLY A 550 -25.70 -17.66 -0.36
C GLY A 550 -24.73 -17.20 -1.47
N ALA A 551 -24.95 -16.02 -2.07
CA ALA A 551 -24.05 -15.41 -3.03
C ALA A 551 -22.67 -15.05 -2.43
N ALA A 552 -22.55 -14.88 -1.10
CA ALA A 552 -21.31 -14.53 -0.41
C ALA A 552 -20.13 -15.44 -0.80
N LYS A 553 -20.37 -16.76 -0.87
CA LYS A 553 -19.36 -17.78 -1.22
C LYS A 553 -18.72 -17.59 -2.59
N ASN A 554 -19.41 -16.91 -3.51
CA ASN A 554 -18.93 -16.62 -4.86
C ASN A 554 -18.75 -15.10 -5.10
N MET A 555 -18.87 -14.26 -4.06
CA MET A 555 -18.98 -12.80 -4.21
C MET A 555 -17.82 -12.20 -5.02
N ARG A 556 -16.58 -12.60 -4.69
CA ARG A 556 -15.37 -12.17 -5.37
C ARG A 556 -15.45 -12.42 -6.89
N THR A 557 -15.81 -13.64 -7.29
CA THR A 557 -16.00 -14.01 -8.70
C THR A 557 -17.19 -13.31 -9.36
N ILE A 558 -18.31 -13.12 -8.65
CA ILE A 558 -19.46 -12.37 -9.17
C ILE A 558 -19.02 -10.95 -9.56
N LEU A 559 -18.38 -10.22 -8.64
CA LEU A 559 -17.93 -8.83 -8.87
C LEU A 559 -16.79 -8.74 -9.90
N GLN A 560 -15.82 -9.65 -9.86
CA GLN A 560 -14.74 -9.72 -10.85
C GLN A 560 -15.28 -9.97 -12.27
N SER A 561 -16.24 -10.89 -12.42
CA SER A 561 -16.69 -11.35 -13.73
C SER A 561 -17.44 -10.29 -14.54
N THR A 562 -18.02 -9.28 -13.90
CA THR A 562 -18.76 -8.19 -14.58
C THR A 562 -18.04 -6.85 -14.56
N ALA A 563 -16.81 -6.79 -14.05
CA ALA A 563 -16.02 -5.57 -13.91
C ALA A 563 -15.76 -4.86 -15.26
N ALA A 564 -15.84 -3.52 -15.26
CA ALA A 564 -15.45 -2.67 -16.37
C ALA A 564 -13.93 -2.51 -16.42
N SER A 565 -13.33 -2.50 -17.61
CA SER A 565 -11.87 -2.29 -17.75
C SER A 565 -11.52 -0.81 -17.56
N VAL A 566 -10.58 -0.53 -16.67
CA VAL A 566 -9.93 0.77 -16.51
C VAL A 566 -8.82 0.91 -17.57
N PRO A 567 -8.73 2.03 -18.31
CA PRO A 567 -7.61 2.31 -19.21
C PRO A 567 -6.40 2.85 -18.42
N PHE A 568 -5.20 2.74 -18.97
CA PHE A 568 -3.97 3.27 -18.36
C PHE A 568 -3.93 4.81 -18.34
N SER A 569 -4.50 5.47 -19.35
CA SER A 569 -4.60 6.93 -19.43
C SER A 569 -5.83 7.35 -20.24
N LYS A 570 -6.12 8.66 -20.28
CA LYS A 570 -7.20 9.24 -21.12
C LYS A 570 -6.89 9.22 -22.62
N ALA A 571 -5.68 8.82 -23.03
CA ALA A 571 -5.25 8.91 -24.44
C ALA A 571 -6.10 7.99 -25.35
N ALA A 572 -6.40 8.48 -26.57
CA ALA A 572 -7.18 7.71 -27.53
C ALA A 572 -6.44 6.42 -27.93
N GLY A 573 -7.04 5.27 -27.64
CA GLY A 573 -6.43 3.96 -27.87
C GLY A 573 -5.45 3.49 -26.77
N ALA A 574 -5.43 4.13 -25.59
CA ALA A 574 -4.63 3.68 -24.45
C ALA A 574 -4.91 2.20 -24.09
N LEU A 575 -3.85 1.47 -23.73
CA LEU A 575 -3.95 0.10 -23.24
C LEU A 575 -4.81 0.03 -21.96
N PRO A 576 -5.52 -1.09 -21.71
CA PRO A 576 -6.04 -1.37 -20.38
C PRO A 576 -4.92 -1.38 -19.34
N GLN A 577 -5.16 -0.80 -18.16
CA GLN A 577 -4.22 -0.87 -17.04
C GLN A 577 -3.96 -2.35 -16.67
N THR A 578 -2.76 -2.68 -16.17
CA THR A 578 -2.48 -4.03 -15.67
C THR A 578 -3.46 -4.42 -14.58
N LEU A 579 -3.90 -5.69 -14.58
CA LEU A 579 -4.77 -6.21 -13.51
C LEU A 579 -4.03 -6.24 -12.16
N ALA A 580 -2.70 -6.11 -12.16
CA ALA A 580 -1.90 -5.91 -10.95
C ALA A 580 -2.14 -4.56 -10.25
N GLN A 581 -2.82 -3.59 -10.90
CA GLN A 581 -3.34 -2.41 -10.22
C GLN A 581 -4.88 -2.38 -10.20
N GLN A 582 -5.55 -2.65 -11.32
CA GLN A 582 -7.03 -2.53 -11.38
C GLN A 582 -7.79 -3.75 -10.84
N GLY A 583 -7.10 -4.83 -10.44
CA GLY A 583 -7.71 -6.12 -10.19
C GLY A 583 -8.44 -6.63 -11.43
N ALA A 584 -9.65 -7.18 -11.30
CA ALA A 584 -10.47 -7.50 -12.48
C ALA A 584 -11.03 -6.26 -13.20
N GLY A 585 -10.94 -5.06 -12.58
CA GLY A 585 -11.38 -3.77 -13.09
C GLY A 585 -12.31 -3.01 -12.13
N LEU A 586 -12.88 -1.92 -12.61
CA LEU A 586 -13.88 -1.13 -11.89
C LEU A 586 -15.18 -1.95 -11.71
N ILE A 587 -15.69 -2.01 -10.48
CA ILE A 587 -16.91 -2.74 -10.14
C ILE A 587 -18.13 -2.27 -10.97
N ASN A 588 -18.95 -3.21 -11.44
CA ASN A 588 -20.24 -2.94 -12.04
C ASN A 588 -21.33 -3.78 -11.37
N VAL A 589 -22.05 -3.16 -10.43
CA VAL A 589 -23.03 -3.81 -9.55
C VAL A 589 -24.31 -4.17 -10.32
N PHE A 590 -24.71 -3.33 -11.27
CA PHE A 590 -25.89 -3.57 -12.10
C PHE A 590 -25.73 -4.82 -12.97
N GLU A 591 -24.61 -4.96 -13.67
CA GLU A 591 -24.32 -6.15 -14.48
C GLU A 591 -24.06 -7.38 -13.61
N ALA A 592 -23.45 -7.23 -12.42
CA ALA A 592 -23.32 -8.31 -11.45
C ALA A 592 -24.70 -8.88 -11.04
N LEU A 593 -25.69 -8.02 -10.77
CA LEU A 593 -27.07 -8.41 -10.51
C LEU A 593 -27.73 -9.08 -11.72
N LYS A 594 -27.61 -8.45 -12.90
CA LYS A 594 -28.31 -8.81 -14.14
C LYS A 594 -27.79 -10.09 -14.82
N SER A 595 -26.51 -10.44 -14.68
CA SER A 595 -25.91 -11.60 -15.34
C SER A 595 -26.63 -12.91 -14.97
N THR A 596 -26.99 -13.69 -16.00
CA THR A 596 -27.51 -15.07 -15.88
C THR A 596 -26.48 -16.14 -16.24
N THR A 597 -25.20 -15.79 -16.15
CA THR A 597 -24.07 -16.67 -16.39
C THR A 597 -23.10 -16.63 -15.22
N GLU A 598 -22.80 -17.80 -14.66
CA GLU A 598 -21.77 -17.99 -13.64
C GLU A 598 -20.52 -18.61 -14.29
N VAL A 599 -19.34 -18.17 -13.84
CA VAL A 599 -18.05 -18.73 -14.23
C VAL A 599 -17.31 -19.25 -13.01
N SER A 600 -16.51 -20.31 -13.18
CA SER A 600 -15.64 -20.82 -12.12
C SER A 600 -14.39 -21.49 -12.70
N PRO A 601 -13.18 -21.15 -12.23
CA PRO A 601 -12.87 -20.03 -11.32
C PRO A 601 -13.09 -18.65 -11.98
N GLY A 602 -13.16 -17.58 -11.18
CA GLY A 602 -13.25 -16.19 -11.68
C GLY A 602 -11.89 -15.58 -12.05
N GLU A 603 -10.81 -16.12 -11.50
CA GLU A 603 -9.43 -15.69 -11.71
C GLU A 603 -8.51 -16.90 -11.94
N LEU A 604 -7.48 -16.74 -12.78
CA LEU A 604 -6.50 -17.77 -13.12
C LEU A 604 -5.10 -17.34 -12.65
N LEU A 605 -4.59 -18.05 -11.64
CA LEU A 605 -3.23 -17.88 -11.14
C LEU A 605 -2.27 -18.64 -12.05
N LEU A 606 -1.51 -17.92 -12.89
CA LEU A 606 -0.56 -18.51 -13.83
C LEU A 606 0.82 -18.76 -13.20
N ASN A 607 1.09 -18.14 -12.03
CA ASN A 607 2.36 -18.21 -11.31
C ASN A 607 3.55 -17.57 -12.06
N ASP A 608 4.77 -17.84 -11.62
CA ASP A 608 6.02 -17.47 -12.28
C ASP A 608 6.45 -18.46 -13.39
N THR A 609 7.49 -18.16 -14.16
CA THR A 609 7.92 -19.05 -15.25
C THR A 609 8.60 -20.33 -14.80
N ALA A 610 9.16 -20.38 -13.57
CA ALA A 610 9.69 -21.61 -12.99
C ALA A 610 8.59 -22.60 -12.61
N ASN A 611 7.40 -22.13 -12.25
CA ASN A 611 6.28 -22.93 -11.73
C ASN A 611 4.98 -22.71 -12.54
N TRP A 612 5.11 -22.44 -13.85
CA TRP A 612 4.04 -21.91 -14.71
C TRP A 612 2.81 -22.82 -14.82
N LYS A 613 1.68 -22.30 -14.33
CA LYS A 613 0.35 -22.93 -14.42
C LYS A 613 -0.37 -22.42 -15.67
N GLY A 614 0.02 -22.94 -16.83
CA GLY A 614 -0.52 -22.48 -18.12
C GLY A 614 -1.88 -23.06 -18.51
N LEU A 615 -2.21 -24.29 -18.09
CA LEU A 615 -3.46 -24.97 -18.48
C LEU A 615 -4.52 -24.84 -17.39
N HIS A 616 -5.66 -24.25 -17.73
CA HIS A 616 -6.80 -24.06 -16.82
C HIS A 616 -8.09 -24.63 -17.40
N ALA A 617 -9.00 -25.07 -16.52
CA ALA A 617 -10.34 -25.49 -16.86
C ALA A 617 -11.35 -24.44 -16.37
N ILE A 618 -12.14 -23.89 -17.28
CA ILE A 618 -13.15 -22.86 -17.01
C ILE A 618 -14.53 -23.48 -17.15
N THR A 619 -15.27 -23.51 -16.04
CA THR A 619 -16.68 -23.92 -16.03
C THR A 619 -17.55 -22.71 -16.32
N ILE A 620 -18.41 -22.82 -17.33
CA ILE A 620 -19.42 -21.82 -17.70
C ILE A 620 -20.80 -22.42 -17.43
N LYS A 621 -21.56 -21.82 -16.51
CA LYS A 621 -22.87 -22.29 -16.05
C LYS A 621 -23.96 -21.29 -16.42
N ASN A 622 -25.01 -21.78 -17.07
CA ASN A 622 -26.16 -20.97 -17.48
C ASN A 622 -27.25 -21.01 -16.40
N THR A 623 -27.39 -19.95 -15.61
CA THR A 623 -28.48 -19.83 -14.61
C THR A 623 -29.76 -19.22 -15.21
N GLY A 624 -29.70 -18.79 -16.47
CA GLY A 624 -30.83 -18.24 -17.21
C GLY A 624 -31.90 -19.28 -17.58
N LYS A 625 -33.11 -18.78 -17.87
CA LYS A 625 -34.29 -19.61 -18.22
C LYS A 625 -34.33 -20.06 -19.69
N LYS A 626 -33.30 -19.76 -20.49
CA LYS A 626 -33.20 -20.06 -21.93
C LYS A 626 -31.83 -20.67 -22.23
N VAL A 627 -31.74 -21.48 -23.29
CA VAL A 627 -30.44 -21.97 -23.79
C VAL A 627 -29.55 -20.79 -24.18
N GLN A 628 -28.28 -20.84 -23.81
CA GLN A 628 -27.27 -19.85 -24.19
C GLN A 628 -26.16 -20.49 -25.02
N THR A 629 -25.78 -19.85 -26.11
CA THR A 629 -24.54 -20.13 -26.83
C THR A 629 -23.52 -19.08 -26.43
N TYR A 630 -22.46 -19.51 -25.78
CA TYR A 630 -21.33 -18.67 -25.38
C TYR A 630 -20.27 -18.65 -26.47
N THR A 631 -19.67 -17.50 -26.71
CA THR A 631 -18.46 -17.34 -27.54
C THR A 631 -17.35 -16.76 -26.67
N LEU A 632 -16.17 -17.38 -26.72
CA LEU A 632 -14.99 -17.01 -25.93
C LEU A 632 -14.00 -16.20 -26.78
N SER A 633 -13.43 -15.16 -26.19
CA SER A 633 -12.35 -14.36 -26.78
C SER A 633 -11.34 -13.94 -25.71
N HIS A 634 -10.13 -13.61 -26.14
CA HIS A 634 -9.10 -13.01 -25.28
C HIS A 634 -9.20 -11.48 -25.33
N ILE A 635 -9.04 -10.82 -24.18
CA ILE A 635 -8.82 -9.38 -24.05
C ILE A 635 -7.52 -9.21 -23.26
N PRO A 636 -6.41 -8.76 -23.88
CA PRO A 636 -5.17 -8.47 -23.16
C PRO A 636 -5.30 -7.21 -22.30
N ALA A 637 -4.47 -7.11 -21.26
CA ALA A 637 -4.15 -5.85 -20.61
C ALA A 637 -2.69 -5.45 -20.89
N GLY A 638 -2.32 -4.21 -20.58
CA GLY A 638 -0.93 -3.77 -20.65
C GLY A 638 -0.05 -4.62 -19.72
N THR A 639 1.07 -5.09 -20.26
CA THR A 639 2.07 -5.88 -19.53
C THR A 639 3.07 -4.95 -18.87
N THR A 640 3.40 -5.14 -17.59
CA THR A 640 4.29 -4.20 -16.88
C THR A 640 5.74 -4.31 -17.34
N VAL A 641 6.48 -3.21 -17.15
CA VAL A 641 7.95 -3.19 -17.10
C VAL A 641 8.34 -2.94 -15.64
N THR A 642 8.32 -4.00 -14.85
CA THR A 642 8.48 -3.93 -13.39
C THR A 642 9.93 -3.68 -12.96
N ILE A 643 10.92 -4.10 -13.75
CA ILE A 643 12.34 -3.74 -13.58
C ILE A 643 12.84 -3.08 -14.87
N PRO A 644 13.49 -1.90 -14.85
CA PRO A 644 14.06 -1.28 -16.05
C PRO A 644 15.24 -2.10 -16.60
N SER A 645 15.35 -2.18 -17.94
CA SER A 645 16.40 -2.99 -18.58
C SER A 645 17.81 -2.53 -18.19
N GLY A 646 18.56 -3.39 -17.51
CA GLY A 646 19.92 -3.11 -17.04
C GLY A 646 20.02 -2.41 -15.68
N GLN A 647 18.91 -2.25 -14.93
CA GLN A 647 18.91 -1.70 -13.57
C GLN A 647 18.60 -2.77 -12.50
N HIS A 648 18.87 -2.43 -11.24
CA HIS A 648 18.62 -3.29 -10.07
C HIS A 648 17.61 -2.61 -9.13
N GLY A 649 16.33 -2.92 -9.30
CA GLY A 649 15.23 -2.36 -8.50
C GLY A 649 13.93 -2.31 -9.27
N ILE A 650 12.80 -2.18 -8.56
CA ILE A 650 11.48 -2.05 -9.20
C ILE A 650 11.24 -0.61 -9.66
N THR A 651 10.64 -0.45 -10.84
CA THR A 651 10.21 0.85 -11.38
C THR A 651 9.13 1.45 -10.45
N PRO A 652 9.33 2.67 -9.91
CA PRO A 652 8.28 3.39 -9.18
C PRO A 652 7.14 3.82 -10.11
N TRP A 653 6.11 4.46 -9.56
CA TRP A 653 5.03 5.02 -10.37
C TRP A 653 5.52 6.15 -11.31
N PRO A 654 5.02 6.24 -12.56
CA PRO A 654 4.08 5.32 -13.20
C PRO A 654 4.79 4.07 -13.75
N VAL A 655 4.35 2.88 -13.33
CA VAL A 655 4.89 1.61 -13.82
C VAL A 655 4.58 1.49 -15.33
N PRO A 656 5.59 1.43 -16.23
CA PRO A 656 5.35 1.45 -17.66
C PRO A 656 4.62 0.19 -18.15
N LEU A 657 3.73 0.36 -19.13
CA LEU A 657 3.03 -0.75 -19.79
C LEU A 657 3.48 -0.91 -21.24
N VAL A 658 3.58 -2.17 -21.69
CA VAL A 658 3.88 -2.54 -23.08
C VAL A 658 2.85 -3.51 -23.64
N GLU A 659 2.66 -3.47 -24.96
CA GLU A 659 1.79 -4.40 -25.71
C GLU A 659 2.51 -5.75 -25.95
N ALA A 660 2.79 -6.48 -24.87
CA ALA A 660 3.44 -7.80 -24.91
C ALA A 660 2.55 -8.90 -24.26
N PRO A 661 1.32 -9.13 -24.74
CA PRO A 661 0.36 -9.98 -24.04
C PRO A 661 0.69 -11.48 -24.09
N ALA A 662 0.30 -12.20 -23.04
CA ALA A 662 0.24 -13.66 -23.06
C ALA A 662 -0.72 -14.17 -24.16
N SER A 663 -0.37 -15.28 -24.80
CA SER A 663 -1.22 -15.92 -25.82
C SER A 663 -2.15 -16.95 -25.19
N ILE A 664 -3.40 -17.05 -25.68
CA ILE A 664 -4.40 -18.01 -25.19
C ILE A 664 -4.90 -18.91 -26.33
N HIS A 665 -4.88 -20.22 -26.10
CA HIS A 665 -5.53 -21.22 -26.95
C HIS A 665 -6.69 -21.88 -26.20
N PHE A 666 -7.89 -21.87 -26.78
CA PHE A 666 -9.08 -22.49 -26.22
C PHE A 666 -9.36 -23.85 -26.86
N SER A 667 -9.73 -24.85 -26.07
CA SER A 667 -10.18 -26.15 -26.62
C SER A 667 -11.45 -26.02 -27.46
N GLN A 668 -12.32 -25.05 -27.13
CA GLN A 668 -13.52 -24.67 -27.88
C GLN A 668 -13.74 -23.16 -27.73
N THR A 669 -13.85 -22.42 -28.84
CA THR A 669 -14.16 -20.97 -28.83
C THR A 669 -15.67 -20.68 -28.75
N ARG A 670 -16.51 -21.70 -28.85
CA ARG A 670 -17.97 -21.61 -28.74
C ARG A 670 -18.55 -22.87 -28.09
N VAL A 671 -19.45 -22.68 -27.13
CA VAL A 671 -20.18 -23.76 -26.43
C VAL A 671 -21.66 -23.40 -26.30
N THR A 672 -22.56 -24.40 -26.25
CA THR A 672 -24.00 -24.19 -26.04
C THR A 672 -24.45 -24.92 -24.78
N VAL A 673 -25.13 -24.21 -23.88
CA VAL A 673 -25.45 -24.67 -22.53
C VAL A 673 -26.94 -24.47 -22.24
N LEU A 674 -27.63 -25.56 -21.88
CA LEU A 674 -29.04 -25.55 -21.50
C LEU A 674 -29.24 -24.88 -20.11
N PRO A 675 -30.45 -24.37 -19.80
CA PRO A 675 -30.77 -23.85 -18.48
C PRO A 675 -30.37 -24.78 -17.33
N GLY A 676 -29.68 -24.25 -16.33
CA GLY A 676 -29.22 -24.99 -15.14
C GLY A 676 -28.01 -25.91 -15.36
N LEU A 677 -27.53 -26.08 -16.60
CA LEU A 677 -26.34 -26.89 -16.89
C LEU A 677 -25.06 -26.05 -16.96
N SER A 678 -23.93 -26.75 -17.03
CA SER A 678 -22.60 -26.19 -17.24
C SER A 678 -21.91 -26.84 -18.44
N ALA A 679 -20.99 -26.11 -19.06
CA ALA A 679 -19.95 -26.65 -19.94
C ALA A 679 -18.56 -26.31 -19.38
N VAL A 680 -17.54 -27.08 -19.76
CA VAL A 680 -16.14 -26.82 -19.40
C VAL A 680 -15.34 -26.55 -20.67
N VAL A 681 -14.56 -25.47 -20.68
CA VAL A 681 -13.60 -25.14 -21.73
C VAL A 681 -12.20 -25.13 -21.12
N LEU A 682 -11.23 -25.72 -21.81
CA LEU A 682 -9.83 -25.61 -21.41
C LEU A 682 -9.20 -24.39 -22.08
N ALA A 683 -8.45 -23.60 -21.31
CA ALA A 683 -7.65 -22.50 -21.79
C ALA A 683 -6.17 -22.79 -21.49
N THR A 684 -5.34 -22.84 -22.54
CA THR A 684 -3.89 -22.93 -22.45
C THR A 684 -3.31 -21.54 -22.66
N ILE A 685 -2.70 -20.98 -21.62
CA ILE A 685 -2.11 -19.65 -21.59
C ILE A 685 -0.58 -19.78 -21.57
N THR A 686 0.10 -19.07 -22.47
CA THR A 686 1.57 -19.12 -22.61
C THR A 686 2.17 -17.72 -22.54
N PRO A 687 3.33 -17.52 -21.89
CA PRO A 687 4.03 -16.25 -21.88
C PRO A 687 4.37 -15.74 -23.29
N PRO A 688 4.43 -14.42 -23.51
CA PRO A 688 4.95 -13.85 -24.75
C PRO A 688 6.42 -14.22 -24.94
N LYS A 689 6.84 -14.47 -26.18
CA LYS A 689 8.27 -14.59 -26.53
C LYS A 689 8.98 -13.24 -26.69
N SER A 690 8.23 -12.15 -26.66
CA SER A 690 8.68 -10.78 -26.91
C SER A 690 8.97 -9.96 -25.64
N ALA A 691 8.50 -10.40 -24.47
CA ALA A 691 8.82 -9.73 -23.21
C ALA A 691 10.17 -10.24 -22.68
N ASP A 692 11.04 -9.35 -22.24
CA ASP A 692 12.31 -9.73 -21.61
C ASP A 692 12.03 -10.21 -20.17
N SER A 693 12.37 -11.46 -19.87
CA SER A 693 12.26 -12.01 -18.51
C SER A 693 13.06 -11.21 -17.46
N LYS A 694 14.05 -10.41 -17.87
CA LYS A 694 14.80 -9.51 -16.96
C LYS A 694 13.99 -8.32 -16.47
N THR A 695 13.00 -7.84 -17.25
CA THR A 695 12.17 -6.69 -16.85
C THR A 695 10.98 -7.08 -15.96
N TRP A 696 10.93 -8.35 -15.54
CA TRP A 696 9.92 -8.90 -14.63
C TRP A 696 8.46 -8.64 -15.07
N PRO A 697 8.10 -8.93 -16.35
CA PRO A 697 6.82 -8.53 -16.91
C PRO A 697 5.64 -9.24 -16.26
N ILE A 698 4.74 -8.49 -15.63
CA ILE A 698 3.49 -9.02 -15.10
C ILE A 698 2.48 -9.12 -16.24
N LEU A 699 2.14 -10.36 -16.59
CA LEU A 699 1.27 -10.73 -17.69
C LEU A 699 -0.16 -10.83 -17.17
N SER A 700 -1.08 -10.01 -17.70
CA SER A 700 -2.47 -10.02 -17.27
C SER A 700 -3.48 -9.74 -18.39
N GLY A 701 -4.76 -9.96 -18.10
CA GLY A 701 -5.88 -9.76 -19.01
C GLY A 701 -7.09 -10.63 -18.65
N TRP A 702 -8.02 -10.77 -19.58
CA TRP A 702 -9.28 -11.49 -19.39
C TRP A 702 -9.58 -12.46 -20.53
N ILE A 703 -10.24 -13.56 -20.17
CA ILE A 703 -11.01 -14.41 -21.09
C ILE A 703 -12.45 -13.91 -21.02
N ASN A 704 -12.93 -13.29 -22.11
CA ASN A 704 -14.29 -12.74 -22.21
C ASN A 704 -15.25 -13.79 -22.77
N ILE A 705 -16.35 -14.02 -22.07
CA ILE A 705 -17.35 -15.05 -22.34
C ILE A 705 -18.69 -14.34 -22.61
N ARG A 706 -19.04 -14.17 -23.89
CA ARG A 706 -20.28 -13.52 -24.31
C ARG A 706 -21.36 -14.56 -24.61
N GLY A 707 -22.44 -14.54 -23.84
CA GLY A 707 -23.63 -15.37 -23.99
C GLY A 707 -24.64 -14.79 -24.97
N SER A 708 -25.37 -15.66 -25.67
CA SER A 708 -26.38 -15.27 -26.67
C SER A 708 -27.63 -14.59 -26.07
N ALA A 709 -27.78 -14.54 -24.74
CA ALA A 709 -28.83 -13.74 -24.08
C ALA A 709 -28.40 -12.28 -23.80
N GLY A 710 -27.14 -11.91 -24.05
CA GLY A 710 -26.58 -10.59 -23.76
C GLY A 710 -25.66 -10.54 -22.54
N ASP A 711 -25.57 -11.63 -21.76
CA ASP A 711 -24.56 -11.78 -20.71
C ASP A 711 -23.15 -11.62 -21.30
N ASN A 712 -22.28 -10.85 -20.64
CA ASN A 712 -20.89 -10.69 -21.04
C ASN A 712 -20.00 -10.70 -19.80
N VAL A 713 -19.60 -11.91 -19.39
CA VAL A 713 -18.78 -12.13 -18.18
C VAL A 713 -17.32 -12.39 -18.55
N LYS A 714 -16.42 -12.20 -17.59
CA LYS A 714 -14.97 -12.34 -17.73
C LYS A 714 -14.43 -13.38 -16.74
N VAL A 715 -13.33 -14.02 -17.12
CA VAL A 715 -12.42 -14.73 -16.21
C VAL A 715 -11.06 -14.05 -16.33
N SER A 716 -10.56 -13.48 -15.24
CA SER A 716 -9.28 -12.77 -15.20
C SER A 716 -8.09 -13.73 -15.17
N TYR A 717 -6.90 -13.31 -15.62
CA TYR A 717 -5.66 -14.05 -15.39
C TYR A 717 -4.51 -13.12 -14.98
N MET A 718 -3.55 -13.66 -14.22
CA MET A 718 -2.33 -12.96 -13.83
C MET A 718 -1.17 -13.95 -13.63
N GLY A 719 0.03 -13.56 -14.07
CA GLY A 719 1.28 -14.29 -13.80
C GLY A 719 2.51 -13.44 -14.07
N VAL A 720 3.68 -13.96 -13.75
CA VAL A 720 4.97 -13.27 -13.92
C VAL A 720 5.75 -13.95 -15.04
N GLY A 721 6.13 -13.20 -16.07
CA GLY A 721 6.93 -13.68 -17.21
C GLY A 721 8.43 -13.83 -16.90
N ALA A 722 8.78 -13.97 -15.63
CA ALA A 722 10.12 -14.16 -15.10
C ALA A 722 10.11 -15.28 -14.04
N SER A 723 11.29 -15.72 -13.63
CA SER A 723 11.49 -16.70 -12.56
C SER A 723 11.71 -15.96 -11.24
N MET A 724 10.79 -16.13 -10.28
CA MET A 724 10.90 -15.55 -8.93
C MET A 724 12.00 -16.22 -8.10
N LYS A 725 12.53 -17.35 -8.58
CA LYS A 725 13.69 -18.05 -8.02
C LYS A 725 15.03 -17.46 -8.48
N ASP A 726 15.04 -16.77 -9.61
CA ASP A 726 16.21 -16.04 -10.13
C ASP A 726 16.19 -14.55 -9.75
N ALA A 727 15.31 -14.18 -8.82
CA ALA A 727 15.22 -12.86 -8.21
C ALA A 727 16.52 -12.46 -7.51
N GLN A 728 17.08 -11.30 -7.85
CA GLN A 728 18.03 -10.64 -6.97
C GLN A 728 17.24 -9.88 -5.89
N THR A 729 17.16 -10.47 -4.71
CA THR A 729 16.51 -9.95 -3.51
C THR A 729 17.35 -8.92 -2.77
N LEU A 730 18.69 -9.07 -2.73
CA LEU A 730 19.60 -8.05 -2.17
C LEU A 730 20.28 -7.26 -3.28
N THR A 731 20.12 -5.94 -3.30
CA THR A 731 20.88 -5.05 -4.19
C THR A 731 21.92 -4.24 -3.42
N THR A 732 23.06 -4.06 -4.06
CA THR A 732 24.19 -3.23 -3.62
C THR A 732 24.26 -1.91 -4.38
N GLY A 733 23.75 -1.83 -5.60
CA GLY A 733 23.59 -0.57 -6.31
C GLY A 733 22.34 0.19 -5.82
N PRO A 734 22.33 1.54 -5.89
CA PRO A 734 21.13 2.31 -5.60
C PRO A 734 20.01 1.89 -6.56
N PRO A 735 18.81 1.53 -6.07
CA PRO A 735 17.66 1.36 -6.93
C PRO A 735 17.26 2.72 -7.52
N ALA A 736 16.51 2.70 -8.62
CA ALA A 736 16.07 3.92 -9.30
C ALA A 736 15.47 4.93 -8.30
N ASN A 737 16.06 6.12 -8.29
CA ASN A 737 15.63 7.30 -7.52
C ASN A 737 15.79 7.23 -5.98
N ILE A 738 16.56 6.27 -5.41
CA ILE A 738 16.98 6.32 -3.99
C ILE A 738 18.41 6.87 -3.88
N TYR A 739 18.50 8.18 -3.63
CA TYR A 739 19.76 8.94 -3.67
C TYR A 739 20.66 8.82 -2.41
N TYR A 740 20.22 8.12 -1.37
CA TYR A 740 20.89 8.10 -0.05
C TYR A 740 22.11 7.17 0.06
N VAL A 741 22.39 6.35 -0.97
CA VAL A 741 23.63 5.56 -1.07
C VAL A 741 24.43 6.10 -2.25
N PRO A 742 25.70 6.55 -2.05
CA PRO A 742 26.49 7.12 -3.14
C PRO A 742 26.81 6.06 -4.22
N ASN A 743 27.11 6.52 -5.43
CA ASN A 743 27.32 5.67 -6.62
C ASN A 743 28.50 4.67 -6.53
N ASP A 744 29.30 4.71 -5.45
CA ASP A 744 30.37 3.73 -5.13
C ASP A 744 30.00 2.80 -3.95
N GLY A 745 28.82 2.96 -3.35
CA GLY A 745 28.35 2.25 -2.18
C GLY A 745 27.81 0.84 -2.47
N GLY A 746 27.63 0.05 -1.41
CA GLY A 746 27.15 -1.34 -1.42
C GLY A 746 26.32 -1.65 -0.16
N VAL A 747 26.62 -2.78 0.52
CA VAL A 747 26.08 -3.11 1.87
C VAL A 747 27.16 -3.00 2.97
N PRO A 748 27.87 -1.85 3.12
CA PRO A 748 28.98 -1.72 4.03
C PRO A 748 28.53 -1.41 5.46
N ALA A 749 29.46 -1.59 6.41
CA ALA A 749 29.50 -0.72 7.57
C ALA A 749 29.68 0.74 7.09
N MET A 750 28.74 1.62 7.44
CA MET A 750 28.80 3.04 7.10
C MET A 750 29.71 3.77 8.08
N ILE A 751 30.55 4.66 7.55
CA ILE A 751 31.49 5.47 8.33
C ILE A 751 31.38 6.95 7.95
N PRO A 752 31.33 7.88 8.93
CA PRO A 752 31.42 9.31 8.64
C PRO A 752 32.82 9.68 8.13
N ASN A 753 32.88 10.56 7.15
CA ASN A 753 34.10 11.21 6.67
C ASN A 753 34.47 12.44 7.53
N GLU A 754 35.57 13.12 7.18
CA GLU A 754 36.06 14.34 7.84
C GLU A 754 35.10 15.56 7.77
N ARG A 755 33.97 15.43 7.06
CA ARG A 755 32.92 16.45 6.87
C ARG A 755 31.53 16.02 7.37
N GLY A 756 31.43 14.87 8.04
CA GLY A 756 30.18 14.31 8.57
C GLY A 756 29.37 13.42 7.62
N THR A 757 29.67 13.42 6.31
CA THR A 757 28.96 12.59 5.31
C THR A 757 29.31 11.12 5.47
N LEU A 758 28.33 10.21 5.36
CA LEU A 758 28.59 8.77 5.39
C LEU A 758 29.16 8.24 4.07
N HIS A 759 30.09 7.29 4.19
CA HIS A 759 30.64 6.50 3.09
C HIS A 759 30.75 5.03 3.48
N ALA A 760 30.99 4.17 2.48
CA ALA A 760 31.32 2.77 2.70
C ALA A 760 32.65 2.60 3.45
N GLN A 761 32.69 1.74 4.47
CA GLN A 761 33.95 1.19 4.98
C GLN A 761 34.70 0.50 3.82
N ARG A 762 36.00 0.83 3.70
CA ARG A 762 36.92 0.19 2.75
C ARG A 762 38.08 -0.42 3.53
N GLY A 763 38.24 -1.75 3.46
CA GLY A 763 39.25 -2.50 4.21
C GLY A 763 38.92 -2.70 5.70
N PRO A 764 39.79 -3.40 6.46
CA PRO A 764 39.57 -3.69 7.88
C PRO A 764 39.53 -2.43 8.76
N ARG A 765 38.57 -2.36 9.70
CA ARG A 765 38.45 -1.25 10.67
C ARG A 765 38.01 -1.75 12.04
N ASN A 766 38.59 -1.18 13.11
CA ASN A 766 38.20 -1.44 14.49
C ASN A 766 37.15 -0.42 14.98
N TYR A 767 36.28 -0.89 15.89
CA TYR A 767 35.17 -0.16 16.51
C TYR A 767 35.04 -0.57 17.99
N THR A 768 34.47 0.30 18.82
CA THR A 768 34.20 0.06 20.25
C THR A 768 32.72 -0.24 20.50
N LEU A 769 32.38 -0.78 21.67
CA LEU A 769 30.99 -1.05 22.06
C LEU A 769 30.11 0.21 22.09
N ASP A 770 30.68 1.37 22.42
CA ASP A 770 29.99 2.66 22.45
C ASP A 770 29.80 3.30 21.05
N ASN A 771 30.45 2.75 20.02
CA ASN A 771 30.39 3.24 18.65
C ASN A 771 30.53 2.08 17.63
N PRO A 772 29.57 1.14 17.61
CA PRO A 772 29.56 0.02 16.67
C PRO A 772 29.24 0.50 15.25
N PRO A 773 29.69 -0.20 14.20
CA PRO A 773 29.34 0.15 12.83
C PRO A 773 27.85 -0.05 12.55
N VAL A 774 27.25 0.85 11.78
CA VAL A 774 25.89 0.72 11.26
C VAL A 774 25.96 0.16 9.84
N PHE A 775 25.26 -0.94 9.55
CA PHE A 775 25.14 -1.48 8.21
C PHE A 775 23.85 -0.99 7.56
N ALA A 776 23.96 -0.48 6.33
CA ALA A 776 22.80 -0.19 5.49
C ALA A 776 22.69 -1.23 4.36
N PHE A 777 21.46 -1.61 4.00
CA PHE A 777 21.20 -2.50 2.88
C PHE A 777 19.89 -2.18 2.16
N VAL A 778 19.78 -2.68 0.93
CA VAL A 778 18.58 -2.55 0.10
C VAL A 778 18.08 -3.94 -0.31
N GLN A 779 16.91 -4.29 0.19
CA GLN A 779 16.08 -5.40 -0.22
C GLN A 779 15.36 -5.02 -1.53
N GLY A 780 15.93 -5.36 -2.68
CA GLY A 780 15.41 -4.97 -4.00
C GLY A 780 14.10 -5.71 -4.38
N ILE A 781 13.95 -6.94 -3.91
CA ILE A 781 12.73 -7.76 -3.98
C ILE A 781 12.54 -8.40 -2.61
N ALA A 782 11.28 -8.55 -2.17
CA ALA A 782 10.92 -9.12 -0.86
C ALA A 782 11.52 -10.53 -0.64
N THR A 783 11.65 -10.93 0.62
CA THR A 783 12.20 -12.23 1.01
C THR A 783 11.44 -12.85 2.17
N HIS A 784 11.13 -14.15 2.06
CA HIS A 784 10.61 -14.92 3.19
C HIS A 784 11.62 -15.07 4.33
N ARG A 785 12.94 -14.87 4.08
CA ARG A 785 13.98 -15.10 5.10
C ARG A 785 15.27 -14.35 4.80
N LEU A 786 15.58 -13.35 5.62
CA LEU A 786 16.85 -12.64 5.66
C LEU A 786 17.62 -13.00 6.93
N VAL A 787 18.86 -13.47 6.77
CA VAL A 787 19.70 -13.97 7.87
C VAL A 787 21.02 -13.21 7.92
N PHE A 788 21.41 -12.78 9.12
CA PHE A 788 22.69 -12.16 9.41
C PHE A 788 23.47 -13.06 10.38
N ASP A 789 24.62 -13.58 9.98
CA ASP A 789 25.51 -14.38 10.83
C ASP A 789 26.91 -13.74 10.89
N LEU A 790 27.60 -13.83 12.03
CA LEU A 790 29.04 -13.50 12.08
C LEU A 790 29.88 -14.69 11.61
N ILE A 791 30.90 -14.42 10.82
CA ILE A 791 31.88 -15.41 10.35
C ILE A 791 33.31 -14.99 10.69
N ALA A 792 34.22 -15.97 10.73
CA ALA A 792 35.65 -15.74 10.89
C ALA A 792 36.22 -14.88 9.74
N PRO A 793 37.23 -14.02 9.97
CA PRO A 793 37.68 -13.04 8.99
C PRO A 793 38.40 -13.69 7.80
N ASP A 794 38.95 -14.89 7.99
CA ASP A 794 39.58 -15.76 6.99
C ASP A 794 38.59 -16.71 6.28
N SER A 795 37.29 -16.64 6.58
CA SER A 795 36.27 -17.48 5.97
C SER A 795 36.30 -17.42 4.43
N PRO A 796 36.26 -18.56 3.71
CA PRO A 796 36.46 -18.63 2.27
C PRO A 796 35.22 -18.24 1.43
N ILE A 797 34.13 -17.84 2.08
CA ILE A 797 32.85 -17.49 1.44
C ILE A 797 32.98 -16.16 0.69
N LYS A 798 32.24 -16.03 -0.41
CA LYS A 798 32.18 -14.83 -1.24
C LYS A 798 30.74 -14.43 -1.49
N SER A 799 30.51 -13.14 -1.73
CA SER A 799 29.22 -12.64 -2.19
C SER A 799 28.82 -13.29 -3.53
N THR A 800 27.53 -13.57 -3.70
CA THR A 800 26.94 -13.99 -4.98
C THR A 800 26.29 -12.82 -5.72
N ILE A 801 25.84 -11.79 -4.99
CA ILE A 801 25.54 -10.48 -5.57
C ILE A 801 26.84 -9.72 -5.82
N PRO A 802 26.93 -8.86 -6.86
CA PRO A 802 28.13 -8.06 -7.10
C PRO A 802 28.44 -7.19 -5.89
N ASN A 803 29.66 -7.26 -5.35
CA ASN A 803 30.14 -6.19 -4.51
C ASN A 803 30.57 -5.05 -5.45
N PRO A 804 30.02 -3.83 -5.36
CA PRO A 804 30.46 -2.72 -6.21
C PRO A 804 31.94 -2.40 -6.02
N LEU A 805 32.51 -2.78 -4.87
CA LEU A 805 33.95 -2.76 -4.61
C LEU A 805 34.75 -3.76 -5.48
N ASP A 806 34.15 -4.82 -6.03
CA ASP A 806 34.81 -5.76 -6.98
C ASP A 806 35.16 -5.10 -8.32
N SER A 807 34.60 -3.91 -8.62
CA SER A 807 34.99 -3.09 -9.77
C SER A 807 36.38 -2.44 -9.61
N VAL A 808 36.93 -2.45 -8.39
CA VAL A 808 38.28 -1.97 -8.08
C VAL A 808 39.26 -3.17 -8.14
N PRO A 809 40.35 -3.11 -8.92
CA PRO A 809 41.17 -4.29 -9.20
C PRO A 809 41.99 -4.76 -7.99
N ALA A 810 41.62 -5.91 -7.42
CA ALA A 810 42.41 -6.60 -6.40
C ALA A 810 43.65 -7.31 -7.02
N PRO A 811 44.82 -7.27 -6.37
CA PRO A 811 46.04 -7.93 -6.87
C PRO A 811 45.97 -9.46 -6.78
N SER A 812 46.64 -10.16 -7.69
CA SER A 812 46.42 -11.59 -7.98
C SER A 812 47.52 -12.54 -7.46
N ASN A 813 47.12 -13.72 -6.94
CA ASN A 813 47.78 -15.04 -7.12
C ASN A 813 46.99 -16.20 -6.45
N PRO A 814 47.28 -17.51 -6.69
CA PRO A 814 46.21 -18.50 -6.87
C PRO A 814 46.30 -19.86 -6.13
N VAL A 815 45.11 -20.45 -5.91
CA VAL A 815 44.74 -21.89 -6.03
C VAL A 815 45.48 -22.98 -5.22
N LYS A 816 44.71 -23.78 -4.46
CA LYS A 816 44.78 -25.28 -4.42
C LYS A 816 43.50 -25.91 -3.80
N ARG A 817 43.32 -27.24 -3.94
CA ARG A 817 42.09 -28.00 -3.57
C ARG A 817 42.38 -29.26 -2.74
N ALA A 818 41.61 -29.47 -1.66
CA ALA A 818 41.24 -30.73 -0.97
C ALA A 818 40.05 -30.41 -0.01
N TRP A 819 39.10 -31.25 0.45
CA TRP A 819 38.78 -32.70 0.44
C TRP A 819 39.37 -33.58 1.57
N SER A 820 38.64 -34.46 2.27
CA SER A 820 37.17 -34.62 2.50
C SER A 820 36.84 -35.81 3.45
N TRP A 821 35.83 -35.71 4.36
CA TRP A 821 34.74 -36.72 4.61
C TRP A 821 33.86 -36.50 5.88
N TRP A 822 33.71 -37.49 6.78
CA TRP A 822 32.54 -37.73 7.67
C TRP A 822 32.92 -37.90 9.17
N TRP A 823 32.04 -38.00 10.21
CA TRP A 823 30.64 -38.53 10.30
C TRP A 823 29.81 -37.91 11.50
N PRO A 824 28.61 -38.39 11.98
CA PRO A 824 27.40 -37.51 11.94
C PRO A 824 26.37 -37.50 13.12
N GLY A 825 25.55 -36.43 13.15
CA GLY A 825 24.10 -36.46 13.49
C GLY A 825 23.68 -36.33 14.96
N LEU A 826 22.41 -36.06 15.32
CA LEU A 826 21.13 -35.74 14.60
C LEU A 826 20.15 -35.11 15.65
N PHE A 827 18.93 -34.61 15.38
CA PHE A 827 17.75 -35.13 14.66
C PHE A 827 16.73 -33.99 14.40
N PRO A 828 15.76 -34.12 13.45
CA PRO A 828 15.83 -34.84 12.17
C PRO A 828 15.02 -34.22 10.99
N PRO A 829 15.09 -34.77 9.76
CA PRO A 829 16.07 -35.72 9.21
C PRO A 829 16.78 -35.22 7.94
N LYS A 830 18.04 -35.66 7.80
CA LYS A 830 18.81 -35.87 6.56
C LYS A 830 18.14 -35.45 5.22
N ASN A 831 18.33 -34.19 4.84
CA ASN A 831 18.86 -33.86 3.52
C ASN A 831 19.84 -32.69 3.72
N SER A 832 21.14 -32.99 3.79
CA SER A 832 22.17 -31.99 4.05
C SER A 832 22.43 -31.12 2.83
N GLY A 833 21.56 -30.13 2.64
CA GLY A 833 21.73 -29.04 1.69
C GLY A 833 23.02 -28.26 1.93
N SER A 834 23.35 -27.34 1.04
CA SER A 834 24.58 -26.55 1.12
C SER A 834 24.57 -25.55 2.29
N PHE A 835 23.40 -25.05 2.71
CA PHE A 835 23.26 -23.93 3.63
C PHE A 835 23.97 -24.11 4.99
N ASP A 836 23.91 -25.31 5.56
CA ASP A 836 24.51 -25.65 6.87
C ASP A 836 26.01 -25.97 6.78
N LYS A 837 26.61 -25.93 5.57
CA LYS A 837 28.06 -26.17 5.37
C LYS A 837 28.88 -24.89 5.56
N VAL A 838 28.21 -23.75 5.72
CA VAL A 838 28.76 -22.45 6.05
C VAL A 838 29.10 -22.39 7.53
N ALA A 839 30.39 -22.28 7.87
CA ALA A 839 30.83 -22.14 9.25
C ALA A 839 30.59 -20.72 9.77
N THR A 840 29.65 -20.58 10.70
CA THR A 840 29.32 -19.32 11.40
C THR A 840 29.81 -19.36 12.84
N LEU A 841 30.17 -18.20 13.39
CA LEU A 841 30.48 -18.02 14.81
C LEU A 841 29.20 -17.90 15.66
N GLY A 842 28.14 -17.34 15.07
CA GLY A 842 26.80 -17.25 15.65
C GLY A 842 25.88 -16.38 14.80
N ARG A 843 24.57 -16.49 15.03
CA ARG A 843 23.55 -15.67 14.36
C ARG A 843 23.41 -14.32 15.04
N ALA A 844 23.45 -13.24 14.27
CA ALA A 844 23.21 -11.88 14.72
C ALA A 844 21.72 -11.54 14.70
N TYR A 845 21.10 -11.64 13.51
CA TYR A 845 19.70 -11.28 13.28
C TYR A 845 19.05 -12.26 12.30
N GLU A 846 17.73 -12.40 12.41
CA GLU A 846 16.90 -13.17 11.46
C GLU A 846 15.57 -12.44 11.30
N PHE A 847 15.16 -12.24 10.05
CA PHE A 847 13.89 -11.59 9.69
C PHE A 847 13.15 -12.51 8.73
N GLU A 848 11.86 -12.74 8.97
CA GLU A 848 10.96 -13.48 8.09
C GLU A 848 10.01 -12.51 7.38
N ASP A 849 9.56 -12.87 6.18
CA ASP A 849 8.58 -12.12 5.37
C ASP A 849 8.87 -10.61 5.23
N LEU A 850 10.14 -10.26 5.06
CA LEU A 850 10.60 -8.88 4.88
C LEU A 850 10.24 -8.38 3.47
N THR A 851 9.46 -7.32 3.41
CA THR A 851 9.13 -6.63 2.15
C THR A 851 10.37 -5.99 1.51
N ARG A 852 10.25 -5.60 0.24
CA ARG A 852 11.30 -4.82 -0.45
C ARG A 852 11.33 -3.37 0.06
N ASN A 853 12.46 -2.71 -0.17
CA ASN A 853 12.51 -1.25 -0.11
C ASN A 853 11.68 -0.63 -1.23
N ALA A 854 11.15 0.56 -0.95
CA ALA A 854 10.38 1.37 -1.86
C ALA A 854 10.58 2.86 -1.53
N ILE A 855 10.22 3.71 -2.48
CA ILE A 855 9.73 5.05 -2.15
C ILE A 855 8.26 4.85 -1.75
N SER A 856 7.88 5.38 -0.59
CA SER A 856 6.50 5.38 -0.12
C SER A 856 6.18 6.79 0.38
N ARG A 857 5.17 7.43 -0.22
CA ARG A 857 4.79 8.83 0.04
C ARG A 857 5.98 9.80 -0.09
N GLY A 858 6.88 9.51 -1.03
CA GLY A 858 8.12 10.28 -1.26
C GLY A 858 9.29 9.95 -0.32
N ALA A 859 9.08 9.20 0.78
CA ALA A 859 10.16 8.76 1.65
C ALA A 859 10.85 7.51 1.08
N ALA A 860 12.15 7.62 0.77
CA ALA A 860 12.96 6.51 0.31
C ALA A 860 13.46 5.67 1.51
N VAL A 861 12.86 4.50 1.73
CA VAL A 861 13.24 3.62 2.85
C VAL A 861 14.53 2.87 2.51
N VAL A 862 15.55 2.97 3.37
CA VAL A 862 16.76 2.12 3.35
C VAL A 862 16.82 1.37 4.67
N TYR A 863 17.09 0.06 4.64
CA TYR A 863 17.15 -0.72 5.88
C TYR A 863 18.51 -0.54 6.57
N THR A 864 18.47 -0.30 7.88
CA THR A 864 19.67 -0.15 8.72
C THR A 864 19.64 -1.07 9.93
N ILE A 865 20.77 -1.72 10.21
CA ILE A 865 21.03 -2.46 11.46
C ILE A 865 22.33 -1.93 12.09
N ASP A 866 22.38 -1.90 13.42
CA ASP A 866 23.65 -1.76 14.12
C ASP A 866 24.40 -3.12 14.10
N PHE A 867 25.73 -3.11 14.19
CA PHE A 867 26.51 -4.35 14.25
C PHE A 867 26.26 -5.08 15.59
N PRO A 868 26.10 -6.40 15.57
CA PRO A 868 25.76 -7.18 16.77
C PRO A 868 26.83 -7.05 17.87
N ILE A 869 26.41 -6.53 19.03
CA ILE A 869 27.12 -6.67 20.31
C ILE A 869 26.69 -7.94 21.06
N GLU A 870 25.56 -8.53 20.68
CA GLU A 870 25.04 -9.82 21.14
C GLU A 870 24.57 -10.65 19.93
N PHE A 871 24.66 -11.97 20.05
CA PHE A 871 24.02 -12.92 19.15
C PHE A 871 22.52 -13.07 19.48
N ALA A 872 21.71 -13.55 18.53
CA ALA A 872 20.26 -13.73 18.65
C ALA A 872 19.80 -14.64 19.82
N ASN A 873 20.73 -15.40 20.42
CA ASN A 873 20.51 -16.20 21.63
C ASN A 873 20.86 -15.47 22.95
N GLY A 874 21.11 -14.15 22.92
CA GLY A 874 21.50 -13.34 24.07
C GLY A 874 22.91 -13.60 24.61
N THR A 875 23.80 -14.21 23.82
CA THR A 875 25.22 -14.33 24.20
C THR A 875 26.04 -13.19 23.59
N ALA A 876 26.87 -12.53 24.40
CA ALA A 876 27.68 -11.41 23.95
C ALA A 876 28.67 -11.80 22.84
N VAL A 877 28.81 -10.93 21.84
CA VAL A 877 29.84 -11.05 20.81
C VAL A 877 31.19 -10.67 21.45
N PRO A 878 32.19 -11.57 21.46
CA PRO A 878 33.47 -11.26 22.10
C PRO A 878 34.26 -10.20 21.32
N PHE A 879 35.28 -9.62 21.96
CA PHE A 879 36.27 -8.80 21.25
C PHE A 879 37.07 -9.66 20.27
N GLY A 880 37.30 -9.15 19.06
CA GLY A 880 37.90 -9.93 17.98
C GLY A 880 37.80 -9.26 16.61
N GLN A 881 37.92 -10.06 15.55
CA GLN A 881 37.88 -9.64 14.15
C GLN A 881 36.91 -10.55 13.40
N TYR A 882 36.00 -9.94 12.65
CA TYR A 882 34.82 -10.61 12.09
C TYR A 882 34.53 -10.15 10.66
N LYS A 883 33.68 -10.91 9.98
CA LYS A 883 32.89 -10.40 8.86
C LYS A 883 31.41 -10.70 9.12
N LEU A 884 30.54 -9.84 8.59
CA LEU A 884 29.10 -10.07 8.56
C LEU A 884 28.76 -10.85 7.28
N LEU A 885 28.10 -11.99 7.44
CA LEU A 885 27.50 -12.76 6.37
C LEU A 885 26.01 -12.43 6.32
N VAL A 886 25.54 -11.92 5.19
CA VAL A 886 24.12 -11.64 4.92
C VAL A 886 23.61 -12.64 3.90
N ARG A 887 22.48 -13.29 4.18
CA ARG A 887 21.84 -14.29 3.31
C ARG A 887 20.36 -14.00 3.17
N SER A 888 19.91 -13.60 1.98
CA SER A 888 18.49 -13.36 1.65
C SER A 888 17.95 -14.49 0.79
N LEU A 889 16.87 -15.14 1.21
CA LEU A 889 16.22 -16.20 0.45
C LEU A 889 15.45 -15.61 -0.73
N ARG A 890 15.68 -16.13 -1.94
CA ARG A 890 14.91 -15.72 -3.12
C ARG A 890 13.46 -16.20 -3.01
N VAL A 891 12.51 -15.44 -3.55
CA VAL A 891 11.07 -15.58 -3.24
C VAL A 891 10.55 -17.02 -3.38
N THR A 892 10.92 -17.76 -4.44
CA THR A 892 10.56 -19.18 -4.62
C THR A 892 11.73 -20.15 -4.42
N GLY A 893 12.71 -19.74 -3.60
CA GLY A 893 13.90 -20.51 -3.21
C GLY A 893 13.65 -21.53 -2.08
N ASN A 894 14.51 -22.54 -1.97
CA ASN A 894 14.46 -23.51 -0.87
C ASN A 894 15.34 -23.05 0.31
N PRO A 895 14.79 -22.84 1.52
CA PRO A 895 15.55 -22.33 2.67
C PRO A 895 16.69 -23.25 3.14
N SER A 896 16.74 -24.51 2.70
CA SER A 896 17.84 -25.46 3.00
C SER A 896 18.96 -25.45 1.95
N ASN A 897 18.83 -24.70 0.85
CA ASN A 897 19.76 -24.70 -0.27
C ASN A 897 20.48 -23.36 -0.41
N GLU A 898 21.79 -23.32 -0.16
CA GLU A 898 22.62 -22.10 -0.24
C GLU A 898 22.56 -21.44 -1.62
N ALA A 899 22.38 -22.22 -2.69
CA ALA A 899 22.32 -21.70 -4.06
C ALA A 899 21.00 -20.95 -4.38
N ASP A 900 20.02 -21.01 -3.48
CA ASP A 900 18.75 -20.28 -3.58
C ASP A 900 18.75 -18.99 -2.73
N TYR A 901 19.90 -18.62 -2.14
CA TYR A 901 20.10 -17.36 -1.42
C TYR A 901 20.97 -16.40 -2.23
N ASP A 902 20.65 -15.11 -2.14
CA ASP A 902 21.63 -14.06 -2.35
C ASP A 902 22.52 -13.95 -1.13
N VAL A 903 23.83 -13.90 -1.37
CA VAL A 903 24.87 -13.86 -0.34
C VAL A 903 25.65 -12.58 -0.49
N TYR A 904 25.85 -11.86 0.62
CA TYR A 904 26.81 -10.78 0.75
C TYR A 904 27.74 -11.05 1.93
N VAL A 905 29.02 -10.74 1.77
CA VAL A 905 30.04 -10.81 2.83
C VAL A 905 30.69 -9.43 2.97
N SER A 906 30.72 -8.91 4.20
CA SER A 906 31.27 -7.58 4.47
C SER A 906 32.80 -7.51 4.42
N GLU A 907 33.30 -6.27 4.37
CA GLU A 907 34.64 -5.92 4.86
C GLU A 907 34.84 -6.35 6.33
N GLN A 908 36.10 -6.48 6.76
CA GLN A 908 36.43 -6.96 8.10
C GLN A 908 36.12 -5.90 9.17
N VAL A 909 35.34 -6.28 10.17
CA VAL A 909 35.00 -5.47 11.34
C VAL A 909 35.73 -6.02 12.56
N GLY A 910 36.54 -5.18 13.19
CA GLY A 910 37.13 -5.45 14.50
C GLY A 910 36.27 -4.87 15.61
N LEU A 911 35.91 -5.67 16.61
CA LEU A 911 35.30 -5.19 17.85
C LEU A 911 36.37 -5.20 18.94
N VAL A 912 36.65 -4.04 19.54
CA VAL A 912 37.70 -3.87 20.56
C VAL A 912 37.16 -3.18 21.80
N GLU A 913 37.85 -3.41 22.91
CA GLU A 913 37.64 -2.71 24.18
C GLU A 913 37.98 -1.21 24.02
N SER A 914 37.35 -0.35 24.81
CA SER A 914 37.60 1.11 24.79
C SER A 914 39.03 1.44 25.20
N LEU A 915 39.67 2.37 24.48
CA LEU A 915 41.00 2.92 24.78
C LEU A 915 41.01 3.90 25.96
#